data_AF-A0A7J6RP19-F1
#
_entry.id   AF-A0A7J6RP19-F1
#
_cell.length_a   1.000
_cell.length_b   1.000
_cell.length_c   1.000
_cell.angle_alpha   90.00
_cell.angle_beta   90.00
_cell.angle_gamma   90.00
#
_symmetry.space_group_name_H-M   'P 1'
#
loop_
_entity.id
_entity.type
_entity.pdbx_description
1 polymer ?
#
loop_
_entity_poly.entity_id
_entity_poly.type
_entity_poly.pdbx_seq_one_letter_code
_entity_poly.pdbx_strand_id
1 'polypeptide(L)'
;MATNSNMKKSVSASLSVPPRASKAVSSTKANFDVRLLPMQDIVAAAPTEALIEWYHLLTSELYQRQSTSRHLHDWTYSLQYALVGPSGVGKTNLRLMFTENVFRVASSPTTGVEFSKTIVDIDNERVKLQMWDTVWGKYTGSYCHGAAVIFFVYDVSRRESYDELLKFLKDTLPTLDRTITKVLIGNKADILGREVSAEEAASFARENGLLFMETSAKTGQNVRDCFFNSARQVLLQLQMGMIDPSSAKGIRSAARNSDHVTTVTERGSNLLRNSVVNKAEAFTDSEREELGLVGLLPPKVSDLDVQSKRCYQQFLQNSNDIEKYIYLESLHDRNETLYFKLLCDHVTEMMPIVYTPVVGKACQMFGHIFRNARGLYFNLSEKGNFKQMVWNSPVRDADIIVVTDGSRILGLGDLGTNGMGIPIGKLSLYVACAGINPGRTVPVTIDVGTNNPDLLNDDMYLGERHKRIDGEEFYAAVDEFVDAVKSRWPGVLIQFEDFTNDHAFPLLKRYQENILCFNDDIQGTGSVALAGLVSAMKVKKEKLEDQRIVFLGAGAAAVGIADCIVAAMIHDGLTPEDARKRFWFVDSKGLVTWKRGGKIQDHKVTRRLESGLPAQFALIFENDWAMCANCPEPVIFALSNPTPKAEATPEQLYTWTEGKAWVCTGSPFGPVTINGKAYQAGQGNNMYIFPGVGLAGIVGKFKCIPDSMFYTAARTLAERVTDEDISHGTLYPRLTRIRELSHDIAVACIKEAFELGIACIERPADLDKF
;
A
#
# COMPACT_ATOMS: atom_id res chain seq x y z
N MET A 1 1.12 -74.56 13.18
CA MET A 1 0.44 -74.10 14.40
C MET A 1 -0.15 -72.74 14.05
N ALA A 2 -1.48 -72.53 14.08
CA ALA A 2 -2.38 -72.58 15.24
C ALA A 2 -2.05 -71.44 16.23
N THR A 3 -2.96 -70.51 16.58
CA THR A 3 -4.41 -70.47 16.29
C THR A 3 -4.95 -69.03 16.27
N ASN A 4 -6.14 -68.84 15.72
CA ASN A 4 -6.88 -67.57 15.74
C ASN A 4 -8.24 -67.77 16.46
N SER A 5 -8.84 -66.66 16.89
CA SER A 5 -10.27 -66.46 17.19
C SER A 5 -10.86 -66.75 18.60
N ASN A 6 -11.77 -65.84 18.98
CA ASN A 6 -13.12 -66.08 19.54
C ASN A 6 -13.42 -66.16 21.07
N MET A 7 -14.04 -65.06 21.54
CA MET A 7 -15.45 -64.95 22.01
C MET A 7 -15.87 -65.07 23.50
N LYS A 8 -16.77 -64.14 23.88
CA LYS A 8 -17.93 -64.25 24.82
C LYS A 8 -17.60 -64.36 26.33
N LYS A 9 -18.47 -64.03 27.30
CA LYS A 9 -19.94 -63.70 27.43
C LYS A 9 -20.09 -62.39 28.27
N SER A 10 -21.23 -61.78 28.68
CA SER A 10 -22.69 -62.04 28.76
C SER A 10 -23.43 -60.65 28.61
N VAL A 11 -24.75 -60.39 28.43
CA VAL A 11 -26.07 -60.97 28.81
C VAL A 11 -26.43 -60.74 30.29
N SER A 12 -27.53 -60.10 30.73
CA SER A 12 -28.79 -59.52 30.14
C SER A 12 -29.26 -58.29 30.99
N ALA A 13 -30.49 -57.72 31.08
CA ALA A 13 -31.87 -58.03 30.62
C ALA A 13 -32.86 -56.79 30.71
N SER A 14 -34.00 -56.86 29.99
CA SER A 14 -35.42 -56.49 30.36
C SER A 14 -35.81 -55.16 31.08
N LEU A 15 -36.99 -54.52 30.89
CA LEU A 15 -38.23 -54.81 30.13
C LEU A 15 -39.17 -53.55 29.96
N SER A 16 -40.23 -53.70 29.13
CA SER A 16 -41.61 -53.09 29.18
C SER A 16 -42.01 -51.67 28.67
N VAL A 17 -42.50 -51.60 27.40
CA VAL A 17 -43.82 -51.11 26.84
C VAL A 17 -44.41 -49.66 27.11
N PRO A 18 -45.55 -49.16 26.50
CA PRO A 18 -45.59 -47.87 25.71
C PRO A 18 -46.79 -46.93 26.13
N PRO A 19 -47.59 -46.20 25.28
CA PRO A 19 -47.50 -45.62 23.90
C PRO A 19 -48.07 -44.16 23.71
N ARG A 20 -48.09 -43.66 22.44
CA ARG A 20 -48.99 -42.59 21.86
C ARG A 20 -48.75 -41.13 22.33
N ALA A 21 -49.00 -40.06 21.53
CA ALA A 21 -49.36 -39.84 20.11
C ALA A 21 -48.74 -38.49 19.64
N SER A 22 -48.92 -37.88 18.45
CA SER A 22 -49.82 -38.08 17.30
C SER A 22 -49.34 -37.35 16.03
N LYS A 23 -49.67 -37.84 14.82
CA LYS A 23 -49.85 -37.10 13.51
C LYS A 23 -48.65 -36.27 12.95
N ALA A 24 -48.47 -36.10 11.63
CA ALA A 24 -48.95 -36.82 10.45
C ALA A 24 -48.19 -36.41 9.16
N VAL A 25 -48.06 -37.34 8.21
CA VAL A 25 -47.79 -37.14 6.76
C VAL A 25 -46.35 -36.71 6.35
N SER A 26 -45.99 -37.12 5.13
CA SER A 26 -44.66 -37.21 4.53
C SER A 26 -44.07 -35.90 3.97
N SER A 27 -42.76 -35.72 4.16
CA SER A 27 -41.92 -34.86 3.34
C SER A 27 -41.00 -35.70 2.43
N THR A 28 -41.38 -35.86 1.17
CA THR A 28 -40.53 -36.50 0.15
C THR A 28 -39.39 -35.55 -0.21
N LYS A 29 -38.13 -35.99 -0.10
CA LYS A 29 -36.99 -35.19 -0.56
C LYS A 29 -37.02 -35.06 -2.08
N ALA A 30 -37.05 -33.83 -2.58
CA ALA A 30 -36.69 -33.47 -3.95
C ALA A 30 -35.44 -32.58 -3.90
N ASN A 31 -34.46 -32.86 -4.76
CA ASN A 31 -33.27 -32.02 -4.88
C ASN A 31 -33.63 -30.73 -5.64
N PHE A 32 -33.17 -29.59 -5.16
CA PHE A 32 -33.11 -28.36 -5.95
C PHE A 32 -31.66 -27.99 -6.21
N ASP A 33 -31.24 -28.18 -7.48
CA ASP A 33 -29.95 -27.76 -8.02
C ASP A 33 -30.00 -26.25 -8.28
N VAL A 34 -29.35 -25.44 -7.43
CA VAL A 34 -29.41 -23.97 -7.52
C VAL A 34 -28.43 -23.47 -8.57
N ARG A 35 -28.85 -23.55 -9.83
CA ARG A 35 -28.18 -22.84 -10.94
C ARG A 35 -28.60 -21.38 -10.94
N LEU A 36 -27.61 -20.48 -10.94
CA LEU A 36 -27.83 -19.06 -11.17
C LEU A 36 -28.36 -18.87 -12.61
N LEU A 37 -29.58 -18.35 -12.74
CA LEU A 37 -30.12 -17.90 -14.03
C LEU A 37 -29.69 -16.46 -14.33
N PRO A 38 -29.48 -16.10 -15.61
CA PRO A 38 -29.21 -14.71 -15.99
C PRO A 38 -30.35 -13.76 -15.59
N MET A 39 -30.00 -12.52 -15.25
CA MET A 39 -30.92 -11.47 -14.80
C MET A 39 -32.04 -11.12 -15.82
N GLN A 40 -31.93 -11.61 -17.07
CA GLN A 40 -32.86 -11.34 -18.16
C GLN A 40 -34.18 -12.10 -18.01
N ASP A 41 -34.16 -13.32 -17.47
CA ASP A 41 -35.35 -14.19 -17.38
C ASP A 41 -36.33 -13.78 -16.26
N ILE A 42 -35.86 -13.02 -15.27
CA ILE A 42 -36.67 -12.55 -14.12
C ILE A 42 -37.72 -11.51 -14.56
N VAL A 43 -37.44 -10.76 -15.64
CA VAL A 43 -38.27 -9.63 -16.09
C VAL A 43 -39.59 -10.09 -16.73
N ALA A 44 -39.71 -11.37 -17.12
CA ALA A 44 -40.84 -11.89 -17.90
C ALA A 44 -42.05 -12.40 -17.08
N ALA A 45 -41.97 -12.46 -15.74
CA ALA A 45 -42.87 -13.29 -14.92
C ALA A 45 -43.60 -12.59 -13.75
N ALA A 46 -43.52 -11.25 -13.63
CA ALA A 46 -44.18 -10.51 -12.55
C ALA A 46 -45.14 -9.41 -13.10
N PRO A 47 -46.34 -9.23 -12.54
CA PRO A 47 -47.24 -8.14 -12.93
C PRO A 47 -46.66 -6.78 -12.53
N THR A 48 -46.75 -5.81 -13.43
CA THR A 48 -46.02 -4.52 -13.37
C THR A 48 -46.25 -3.73 -12.09
N GLU A 49 -47.45 -3.81 -11.51
CA GLU A 49 -47.84 -3.06 -10.30
C GLU A 49 -47.04 -3.50 -9.06
N ALA A 50 -46.75 -4.80 -8.92
CA ALA A 50 -45.99 -5.33 -7.78
C ALA A 50 -44.51 -4.89 -7.81
N LEU A 51 -43.92 -4.75 -9.00
CA LEU A 51 -42.57 -4.19 -9.17
C LEU A 51 -42.51 -2.70 -8.82
N ILE A 52 -43.58 -1.96 -9.12
CA ILE A 52 -43.70 -0.52 -8.78
C ILE A 52 -43.84 -0.34 -7.27
N GLU A 53 -44.68 -1.12 -6.57
CA GLU A 53 -44.75 -1.07 -5.10
C GLU A 53 -43.43 -1.47 -4.44
N TRP A 54 -42.75 -2.52 -4.91
CA TRP A 54 -41.48 -2.97 -4.33
C TRP A 54 -40.36 -1.95 -4.54
N TYR A 55 -40.30 -1.31 -5.71
CA TYR A 55 -39.40 -0.19 -5.98
C TYR A 55 -39.71 1.05 -5.12
N HIS A 56 -40.98 1.36 -4.89
CA HIS A 56 -41.38 2.46 -4.00
C HIS A 56 -41.11 2.18 -2.53
N LEU A 57 -41.23 0.93 -2.04
CA LEU A 57 -40.82 0.57 -0.68
C LEU A 57 -39.31 0.76 -0.50
N LEU A 58 -38.50 0.16 -1.38
CA LEU A 58 -37.03 0.27 -1.32
C LEU A 58 -36.55 1.72 -1.44
N THR A 59 -37.10 2.50 -2.38
CA THR A 59 -36.71 3.91 -2.52
C THR A 59 -37.18 4.78 -1.35
N SER A 60 -38.34 4.52 -0.74
CA SER A 60 -38.82 5.30 0.41
C SER A 60 -38.09 5.00 1.72
N GLU A 61 -37.77 3.73 2.02
CA GLU A 61 -36.93 3.40 3.19
C GLU A 61 -35.49 3.93 3.05
N LEU A 62 -34.93 3.92 1.83
CA LEU A 62 -33.63 4.53 1.56
C LEU A 62 -33.67 6.06 1.67
N TYR A 63 -34.76 6.72 1.26
CA TYR A 63 -34.90 8.18 1.40
C TYR A 63 -35.11 8.62 2.87
N GLN A 64 -35.95 7.91 3.64
CA GLN A 64 -36.24 8.31 5.02
C GLN A 64 -35.00 8.21 5.93
N ARG A 65 -34.02 7.37 5.61
CA ARG A 65 -32.72 7.32 6.33
C ARG A 65 -31.78 8.50 6.07
N GLN A 66 -32.10 9.42 5.15
CA GLN A 66 -31.28 10.62 4.89
C GLN A 66 -31.80 11.91 5.55
N SER A 67 -32.88 11.85 6.35
CA SER A 67 -33.62 13.05 6.79
C SER A 67 -33.55 13.39 8.30
N THR A 68 -32.41 13.18 8.97
CA THR A 68 -32.17 13.74 10.34
C THR A 68 -30.68 13.92 10.70
N SER A 69 -30.00 14.89 10.08
CA SER A 69 -28.83 15.55 10.69
C SER A 69 -28.69 16.99 10.18
N ARG A 70 -28.25 17.92 11.04
CA ARG A 70 -28.11 19.36 10.73
C ARG A 70 -26.68 19.85 10.85
N HIS A 71 -25.76 19.30 10.04
CA HIS A 71 -24.46 19.93 9.80
C HIS A 71 -24.32 20.30 8.32
N LEU A 72 -24.67 21.56 8.02
CA LEU A 72 -24.27 22.20 6.78
C LEU A 72 -22.84 22.71 6.99
N HIS A 73 -21.89 22.34 6.11
CA HIS A 73 -21.45 23.31 5.09
C HIS A 73 -20.33 22.84 4.14
N ASP A 74 -19.65 21.72 4.41
CA ASP A 74 -18.39 21.40 3.73
C ASP A 74 -18.51 20.56 2.44
N TRP A 75 -17.61 20.86 1.51
CA TRP A 75 -17.49 20.37 0.12
C TRP A 75 -16.03 20.55 -0.32
N THR A 76 -15.47 19.62 -1.09
CA THR A 76 -14.09 19.73 -1.58
C THR A 76 -13.97 20.77 -2.69
N TYR A 77 -14.91 20.74 -3.64
CA TYR A 77 -14.97 21.66 -4.78
C TYR A 77 -16.38 22.24 -4.96
N SER A 78 -16.46 23.52 -5.33
CA SER A 78 -17.69 24.24 -5.66
C SER A 78 -17.63 24.65 -7.13
N LEU A 79 -18.49 24.05 -7.95
CA LEU A 79 -18.51 24.19 -9.41
C LEU A 79 -19.67 25.08 -9.85
N GLN A 80 -19.42 26.03 -10.75
CA GLN A 80 -20.43 26.94 -11.27
C GLN A 80 -21.00 26.47 -12.61
N TYR A 81 -22.33 26.33 -12.66
CA TYR A 81 -23.12 25.85 -13.79
C TYR A 81 -23.95 26.99 -14.38
N ALA A 82 -23.73 27.31 -15.65
CA ALA A 82 -24.59 28.24 -16.40
C ALA A 82 -25.55 27.45 -17.29
N LEU A 83 -26.86 27.53 -17.03
CA LEU A 83 -27.90 26.94 -17.89
C LEU A 83 -28.34 27.99 -18.91
N VAL A 84 -28.04 27.74 -20.18
CA VAL A 84 -28.10 28.69 -21.31
C VAL A 84 -28.95 28.10 -22.44
N GLY A 85 -29.76 28.93 -23.09
CA GLY A 85 -30.59 28.51 -24.23
C GLY A 85 -31.93 29.26 -24.31
N PRO A 86 -32.66 29.17 -25.44
CA PRO A 86 -33.88 29.94 -25.71
C PRO A 86 -34.99 29.84 -24.66
N SER A 87 -35.95 30.75 -24.75
CA SER A 87 -37.14 30.70 -23.89
C SER A 87 -37.96 29.43 -24.15
N GLY A 88 -38.55 28.84 -23.11
CA GLY A 88 -39.40 27.64 -23.22
C GLY A 88 -38.69 26.29 -23.39
N VAL A 89 -37.36 26.24 -23.51
CA VAL A 89 -36.59 24.97 -23.64
C VAL A 89 -36.52 24.15 -22.33
N GLY A 90 -37.02 24.69 -21.22
CA GLY A 90 -37.18 23.95 -19.95
C GLY A 90 -35.99 24.00 -18.99
N LYS A 91 -35.06 24.96 -19.14
CA LYS A 91 -33.89 25.16 -18.26
C LYS A 91 -34.24 25.17 -16.77
N THR A 92 -35.27 25.95 -16.39
CA THR A 92 -35.80 26.02 -15.03
C THR A 92 -36.27 24.66 -14.54
N ASN A 93 -36.97 23.89 -15.38
CA ASN A 93 -37.41 22.54 -15.02
C ASN A 93 -36.25 21.53 -14.95
N LEU A 94 -35.16 21.68 -15.72
CA LEU A 94 -33.94 20.87 -15.52
C LEU A 94 -33.29 21.17 -14.16
N ARG A 95 -33.19 22.45 -13.77
CA ARG A 95 -32.72 22.86 -12.44
C ARG A 95 -33.59 22.27 -11.32
N LEU A 96 -34.92 22.44 -11.42
CA LEU A 96 -35.89 21.97 -10.43
C LEU A 96 -35.94 20.44 -10.34
N MET A 97 -35.90 19.73 -11.47
CA MET A 97 -35.90 18.27 -11.46
C MET A 97 -34.60 17.70 -10.85
N PHE A 98 -33.47 18.41 -10.99
CA PHE A 98 -32.22 18.02 -10.35
C PHE A 98 -32.15 18.37 -8.85
N THR A 99 -32.58 19.57 -8.43
CA THR A 99 -32.44 20.01 -7.02
C THR A 99 -33.63 19.71 -6.11
N GLU A 100 -34.83 19.60 -6.67
CA GLU A 100 -36.09 19.46 -5.93
C GLU A 100 -36.88 18.19 -6.33
N ASN A 101 -36.46 17.48 -7.39
CA ASN A 101 -37.22 16.38 -8.02
C ASN A 101 -38.65 16.79 -8.42
N VAL A 102 -38.82 18.04 -8.86
CA VAL A 102 -40.10 18.67 -9.18
C VAL A 102 -40.12 19.19 -10.62
N PHE A 103 -41.19 18.85 -11.36
CA PHE A 103 -41.53 19.45 -12.64
C PHE A 103 -42.70 20.43 -12.50
N ARG A 104 -42.58 21.64 -13.07
CA ARG A 104 -43.64 22.66 -13.09
C ARG A 104 -44.27 22.76 -14.48
N VAL A 105 -45.54 22.39 -14.57
CA VAL A 105 -46.33 22.37 -15.83
C VAL A 105 -46.57 23.78 -16.39
N ALA A 106 -46.81 24.75 -15.51
CA ALA A 106 -46.97 26.16 -15.87
C ALA A 106 -45.78 26.96 -15.34
N SER A 107 -44.85 27.32 -16.22
CA SER A 107 -43.77 28.28 -15.97
C SER A 107 -43.98 29.51 -16.85
N SER A 108 -44.22 30.66 -16.23
CA SER A 108 -44.03 31.95 -16.91
C SER A 108 -42.57 32.08 -17.38
N PRO A 109 -42.28 32.83 -18.46
CA PRO A 109 -40.92 33.04 -18.91
C PRO A 109 -40.03 33.61 -17.79
N THR A 110 -38.82 33.06 -17.62
CA THR A 110 -37.89 33.43 -16.55
C THR A 110 -37.51 34.91 -16.65
N THR A 111 -38.03 35.76 -15.76
CA THR A 111 -37.91 37.23 -15.82
C THR A 111 -36.61 37.77 -15.21
N GLY A 112 -35.88 36.95 -14.45
CA GLY A 112 -34.58 37.25 -13.87
C GLY A 112 -33.78 35.97 -13.68
N VAL A 113 -32.49 36.08 -13.34
CA VAL A 113 -31.64 34.90 -13.16
C VAL A 113 -31.94 34.23 -11.82
N GLU A 114 -32.39 32.97 -11.85
CA GLU A 114 -32.56 32.16 -10.64
C GLU A 114 -31.26 31.44 -10.26
N PHE A 115 -31.03 31.32 -8.95
CA PHE A 115 -29.86 30.63 -8.39
C PHE A 115 -30.31 29.49 -7.47
N SER A 116 -29.76 28.29 -7.67
CA SER A 116 -29.82 27.20 -6.68
C SER A 116 -28.44 26.62 -6.41
N LYS A 117 -28.33 25.88 -5.30
CA LYS A 117 -27.12 25.15 -4.92
C LYS A 117 -27.52 23.80 -4.33
N THR A 118 -26.74 22.77 -4.61
CA THR A 118 -26.83 21.47 -3.92
C THR A 118 -25.42 20.95 -3.66
N ILE A 119 -25.29 19.97 -2.76
CA ILE A 119 -24.06 19.20 -2.56
C ILE A 119 -24.38 17.77 -2.96
N VAL A 120 -23.56 17.19 -3.83
CA VAL A 120 -23.67 15.82 -4.31
C VAL A 120 -22.33 15.13 -4.18
N ASP A 121 -22.36 13.85 -3.85
CA ASP A 121 -21.15 13.04 -3.72
C ASP A 121 -20.89 12.35 -5.07
N ILE A 122 -19.72 12.62 -5.66
CA ILE A 122 -19.32 12.17 -7.01
C ILE A 122 -17.95 11.52 -6.89
N ASP A 123 -17.87 10.21 -7.16
CA ASP A 123 -16.63 9.42 -7.09
C ASP A 123 -15.89 9.56 -5.73
N ASN A 124 -16.70 9.63 -4.66
CA ASN A 124 -16.34 9.90 -3.26
C ASN A 124 -15.94 11.35 -2.91
N GLU A 125 -15.90 12.28 -3.88
CA GLU A 125 -15.71 13.71 -3.63
C GLU A 125 -17.03 14.43 -3.35
N ARG A 126 -17.06 15.30 -2.32
CA ARG A 126 -18.25 16.11 -1.99
C ARG A 126 -18.26 17.38 -2.83
N VAL A 127 -19.00 17.36 -3.93
CA VAL A 127 -19.04 18.48 -4.90
C VAL A 127 -20.28 19.35 -4.69
N LYS A 128 -20.06 20.64 -4.50
CA LYS A 128 -21.12 21.64 -4.41
C LYS A 128 -21.41 22.22 -5.80
N LEU A 129 -22.55 21.86 -6.37
CA LEU A 129 -22.99 22.38 -7.66
C LEU A 129 -23.79 23.67 -7.42
N GLN A 130 -23.32 24.76 -8.00
CA GLN A 130 -23.97 26.08 -7.98
C GLN A 130 -24.57 26.34 -9.36
N MET A 131 -25.88 26.52 -9.47
CA MET A 131 -26.60 26.60 -10.75
C MET A 131 -27.26 27.96 -10.95
N TRP A 132 -26.97 28.59 -12.08
CA TRP A 132 -27.62 29.81 -12.57
C TRP A 132 -28.52 29.45 -13.77
N ASP A 133 -29.83 29.64 -13.62
CA ASP A 133 -30.78 29.55 -14.73
C ASP A 133 -30.90 30.91 -15.42
N THR A 134 -30.43 31.00 -16.67
CA THR A 134 -30.21 32.28 -17.33
C THR A 134 -31.38 32.73 -18.21
N VAL A 135 -31.60 34.05 -18.25
CA VAL A 135 -32.51 34.68 -19.23
C VAL A 135 -31.83 34.70 -20.60
N TRP A 136 -32.57 34.35 -21.65
CA TRP A 136 -32.09 34.37 -23.03
C TRP A 136 -32.14 35.79 -23.60
N GLY A 137 -31.03 36.27 -24.16
CA GLY A 137 -30.94 37.58 -24.81
C GLY A 137 -29.53 38.17 -24.82
N LYS A 138 -29.44 39.49 -24.98
CA LYS A 138 -28.18 40.24 -25.20
C LYS A 138 -27.07 39.96 -24.17
N TYR A 139 -27.42 39.60 -22.94
CA TYR A 139 -26.47 39.38 -21.85
C TYR A 139 -26.14 37.90 -21.57
N THR A 140 -26.71 36.94 -22.32
CA THR A 140 -26.50 35.50 -22.04
C THR A 140 -25.02 35.10 -22.04
N GLY A 141 -24.19 35.69 -22.92
CA GLY A 141 -22.76 35.41 -22.99
C GLY A 141 -21.95 35.78 -21.74
N SER A 142 -22.41 36.71 -20.88
CA SER A 142 -21.66 37.08 -19.67
C SER A 142 -21.66 35.98 -18.61
N TYR A 143 -22.69 35.13 -18.58
CA TYR A 143 -22.78 34.02 -17.63
C TYR A 143 -21.85 32.86 -17.99
N CYS A 144 -21.49 32.71 -19.27
CA CYS A 144 -20.60 31.66 -19.75
C CYS A 144 -19.14 31.84 -19.28
N HIS A 145 -18.65 33.09 -19.24
CA HIS A 145 -17.23 33.41 -18.97
C HIS A 145 -16.80 33.29 -17.49
N GLY A 146 -17.71 32.85 -16.62
CA GLY A 146 -17.45 32.58 -15.20
C GLY A 146 -17.83 31.18 -14.74
N ALA A 147 -18.22 30.28 -15.65
CA ALA A 147 -18.69 28.94 -15.31
C ALA A 147 -17.57 27.89 -15.34
N ALA A 148 -17.70 26.84 -14.54
CA ALA A 148 -16.96 25.58 -14.71
C ALA A 148 -17.61 24.69 -15.77
N VAL A 149 -18.95 24.71 -15.81
CA VAL A 149 -19.78 23.92 -16.71
C VAL A 149 -20.83 24.82 -17.37
N ILE A 150 -21.00 24.70 -18.69
CA ILE A 150 -22.08 25.37 -19.42
C ILE A 150 -23.00 24.33 -20.06
N PHE A 151 -24.28 24.45 -19.77
CA PHE A 151 -25.35 23.64 -20.32
C PHE A 151 -26.08 24.44 -21.40
N PHE A 152 -25.89 24.06 -22.65
CA PHE A 152 -26.53 24.65 -23.82
C PHE A 152 -27.79 23.83 -24.16
N VAL A 153 -28.95 24.31 -23.74
CA VAL A 153 -30.22 23.58 -23.77
C VAL A 153 -31.08 24.02 -24.95
N TYR A 154 -31.51 23.07 -25.78
CA TYR A 154 -32.56 23.25 -26.78
C TYR A 154 -33.74 22.32 -26.51
N ASP A 155 -34.80 22.48 -27.29
CA ASP A 155 -36.03 21.70 -27.22
C ASP A 155 -36.10 20.74 -28.42
N VAL A 156 -36.10 19.42 -28.20
CA VAL A 156 -36.04 18.44 -29.31
C VAL A 156 -37.27 18.49 -30.21
N SER A 157 -38.41 19.00 -29.73
CA SER A 157 -39.64 19.20 -30.50
C SER A 157 -39.80 20.65 -31.03
N ARG A 158 -38.71 21.43 -31.13
CA ARG A 158 -38.74 22.78 -31.72
C ARG A 158 -37.39 23.17 -32.35
N ARG A 159 -37.26 22.94 -33.65
CA ARG A 159 -36.13 23.25 -34.53
C ARG A 159 -35.58 24.67 -34.35
N GLU A 160 -36.47 25.67 -34.32
CA GLU A 160 -36.12 27.08 -34.09
C GLU A 160 -35.22 27.29 -32.86
N SER A 161 -35.47 26.56 -31.77
CA SER A 161 -34.70 26.70 -30.53
C SER A 161 -33.32 26.04 -30.57
N TYR A 162 -33.10 25.11 -31.50
CA TYR A 162 -31.80 24.54 -31.81
C TYR A 162 -31.03 25.50 -32.73
N ASP A 163 -31.67 26.02 -33.78
CA ASP A 163 -31.05 26.92 -34.75
C ASP A 163 -30.62 28.27 -34.13
N GLU A 164 -31.43 28.84 -33.23
CA GLU A 164 -31.05 29.98 -32.38
C GLU A 164 -29.82 29.68 -31.52
N LEU A 165 -29.79 28.49 -30.90
CA LEU A 165 -28.70 28.07 -30.03
C LEU A 165 -27.40 27.83 -30.81
N LEU A 166 -27.47 27.21 -32.00
CA LEU A 166 -26.33 27.04 -32.90
C LEU A 166 -25.75 28.39 -33.35
N LYS A 167 -26.59 29.38 -33.61
CA LYS A 167 -26.15 30.74 -33.95
C LYS A 167 -25.39 31.37 -32.78
N PHE A 168 -25.94 31.31 -31.57
CA PHE A 168 -25.27 31.79 -30.36
C PHE A 168 -23.96 31.06 -30.06
N LEU A 169 -23.91 29.74 -30.29
CA LEU A 169 -22.72 28.91 -30.09
C LEU A 169 -21.58 29.28 -31.03
N LYS A 170 -21.85 29.62 -32.29
CA LYS A 170 -20.82 30.06 -33.25
C LYS A 170 -20.10 31.32 -32.78
N ASP A 171 -20.83 32.28 -32.22
CA ASP A 171 -20.25 33.53 -31.70
C ASP A 171 -19.58 33.33 -30.32
N THR A 172 -20.09 32.39 -29.50
CA THR A 172 -19.67 32.23 -28.09
C THR A 172 -18.54 31.21 -27.90
N LEU A 173 -18.56 30.06 -28.57
CA LEU A 173 -17.55 29.01 -28.35
C LEU A 173 -16.09 29.50 -28.55
N PRO A 174 -15.76 30.36 -29.52
CA PRO A 174 -14.41 30.88 -29.69
C PRO A 174 -13.91 31.79 -28.55
N THR A 175 -14.81 32.34 -27.71
CA THR A 175 -14.45 33.23 -26.60
C THR A 175 -14.32 32.51 -25.26
N LEU A 176 -14.70 31.23 -25.19
CA LEU A 176 -14.67 30.44 -23.96
C LEU A 176 -13.35 29.71 -23.78
N ASP A 177 -12.84 29.75 -22.55
CA ASP A 177 -11.63 29.02 -22.16
C ASP A 177 -11.79 27.51 -22.44
N ARG A 178 -10.70 26.85 -22.84
CA ARG A 178 -10.66 25.42 -23.17
C ARG A 178 -10.98 24.53 -21.97
N THR A 179 -10.68 24.98 -20.75
CA THR A 179 -10.95 24.27 -19.49
C THR A 179 -12.43 24.12 -19.17
N ILE A 180 -13.29 25.04 -19.63
CA ILE A 180 -14.73 25.02 -19.32
C ILE A 180 -15.39 23.82 -20.00
N THR A 181 -15.99 22.92 -19.21
CA THR A 181 -16.74 21.77 -19.71
C THR A 181 -18.05 22.25 -20.35
N LYS A 182 -18.26 21.92 -21.63
CA LYS A 182 -19.40 22.37 -22.44
C LYS A 182 -20.30 21.19 -22.77
N VAL A 183 -21.60 21.31 -22.51
CA VAL A 183 -22.59 20.25 -22.76
C VAL A 183 -23.73 20.78 -23.61
N LEU A 184 -24.01 20.14 -24.74
CA LEU A 184 -25.20 20.35 -25.55
C LEU A 184 -26.31 19.40 -25.06
N ILE A 185 -27.48 19.95 -24.74
CA ILE A 185 -28.59 19.21 -24.11
C ILE A 185 -29.85 19.32 -24.97
N GLY A 186 -30.29 18.19 -25.53
CA GLY A 186 -31.61 18.06 -26.14
C GLY A 186 -32.65 17.74 -25.07
N ASN A 187 -33.41 18.74 -24.63
CA ASN A 187 -34.43 18.55 -23.59
C ASN A 187 -35.81 18.22 -24.18
N LYS A 188 -36.68 17.63 -23.35
CA LYS A 188 -38.02 17.10 -23.67
C LYS A 188 -38.01 15.85 -24.55
N ALA A 189 -37.03 14.97 -24.33
CA ALA A 189 -36.92 13.67 -25.01
C ALA A 189 -38.16 12.74 -24.84
N ASP A 190 -39.09 13.06 -23.94
CA ASP A 190 -40.38 12.36 -23.80
C ASP A 190 -41.44 12.75 -24.85
N ILE A 191 -41.16 13.74 -25.71
CA ILE A 191 -42.08 14.18 -26.78
C ILE A 191 -41.80 13.40 -28.07
N LEU A 192 -42.78 12.59 -28.49
CA LEU A 192 -42.69 11.72 -29.68
C LEU A 192 -42.53 12.50 -31.00
N GLY A 193 -42.97 13.76 -31.06
CA GLY A 193 -42.84 14.63 -32.24
C GLY A 193 -41.57 15.47 -32.20
N ARG A 194 -40.40 14.85 -32.39
CA ARG A 194 -39.11 15.56 -32.44
C ARG A 194 -38.83 16.17 -33.82
N GLU A 195 -38.31 17.39 -33.85
CA GLU A 195 -37.94 18.15 -35.07
C GLU A 195 -36.42 18.18 -35.33
N VAL A 196 -35.61 17.85 -34.31
CA VAL A 196 -34.15 17.73 -34.35
C VAL A 196 -33.79 16.28 -34.03
N SER A 197 -32.92 15.64 -34.82
CA SER A 197 -32.49 14.25 -34.53
C SER A 197 -31.35 14.22 -33.50
N ALA A 198 -31.15 13.07 -32.85
CA ALA A 198 -30.08 12.91 -31.86
C ALA A 198 -28.70 12.88 -32.56
N GLU A 199 -28.64 12.29 -33.75
CA GLU A 199 -27.45 12.17 -34.59
C GLU A 199 -26.95 13.53 -35.07
N GLU A 200 -27.87 14.43 -35.46
CA GLU A 200 -27.55 15.78 -35.94
C GLU A 200 -26.87 16.60 -34.82
N ALA A 201 -27.48 16.64 -33.64
CA ALA A 201 -26.94 17.34 -32.49
C ALA A 201 -25.66 16.68 -31.94
N ALA A 202 -25.57 15.35 -31.97
CA ALA A 202 -24.36 14.61 -31.61
C ALA A 202 -23.19 14.84 -32.58
N SER A 203 -23.45 15.08 -33.87
CA SER A 203 -22.41 15.45 -34.84
C SER A 203 -21.90 16.85 -34.55
N PHE A 204 -22.80 17.84 -34.45
CA PHE A 204 -22.43 19.22 -34.14
C PHE A 204 -21.65 19.32 -32.82
N ALA A 205 -22.09 18.65 -31.76
CA ALA A 205 -21.38 18.62 -30.48
C ALA A 205 -19.95 18.07 -30.63
N ARG A 206 -19.79 16.94 -31.34
CA ARG A 206 -18.49 16.29 -31.56
C ARG A 206 -17.54 17.16 -32.38
N GLU A 207 -18.04 17.79 -33.43
CA GLU A 207 -17.26 18.71 -34.30
C GLU A 207 -16.76 19.94 -33.54
N ASN A 208 -17.46 20.37 -32.50
CA ASN A 208 -17.16 21.57 -31.72
C ASN A 208 -16.57 21.29 -30.31
N GLY A 209 -16.33 20.02 -29.97
CA GLY A 209 -15.75 19.62 -28.67
C GLY A 209 -16.68 19.76 -27.46
N LEU A 210 -18.00 19.59 -27.64
CA LEU A 210 -18.99 19.52 -26.57
C LEU A 210 -19.33 18.06 -26.23
N LEU A 211 -19.65 17.82 -24.96
CA LEU A 211 -20.41 16.63 -24.57
C LEU A 211 -21.86 16.77 -25.08
N PHE A 212 -22.53 15.66 -25.39
CA PHE A 212 -23.92 15.65 -25.82
C PHE A 212 -24.77 14.72 -24.95
N MET A 213 -25.99 15.13 -24.61
CA MET A 213 -26.96 14.29 -23.90
C MET A 213 -28.39 14.71 -24.21
N GLU A 214 -29.29 13.75 -24.37
CA GLU A 214 -30.74 14.02 -24.42
C GLU A 214 -31.35 13.78 -23.03
N THR A 215 -32.27 14.65 -22.61
CA THR A 215 -32.88 14.64 -21.27
C THR A 215 -34.38 14.87 -21.34
N SER A 216 -35.12 14.45 -20.31
CA SER A 216 -36.44 14.99 -20.03
C SER A 216 -36.52 15.53 -18.61
N ALA A 217 -36.67 16.85 -18.50
CA ALA A 217 -36.99 17.53 -17.24
C ALA A 217 -38.34 17.10 -16.62
N LYS A 218 -39.21 16.40 -17.36
CA LYS A 218 -40.54 15.98 -16.94
C LYS A 218 -40.55 14.54 -16.39
N THR A 219 -39.75 13.64 -16.96
CA THR A 219 -39.61 12.25 -16.46
C THR A 219 -38.38 12.05 -15.58
N GLY A 220 -37.44 13.00 -15.57
CA GLY A 220 -36.14 12.88 -14.90
C GLY A 220 -35.07 12.18 -15.74
N GLN A 221 -35.43 11.63 -16.91
CA GLN A 221 -34.53 10.90 -17.80
C GLN A 221 -33.23 11.68 -18.07
N ASN A 222 -32.10 11.05 -17.74
CA ASN A 222 -30.72 11.53 -17.89
C ASN A 222 -30.40 12.86 -17.19
N VAL A 223 -31.33 13.47 -16.45
CA VAL A 223 -31.12 14.79 -15.81
C VAL A 223 -30.01 14.70 -14.78
N ARG A 224 -30.03 13.68 -13.91
CA ARG A 224 -28.99 13.44 -12.91
C ARG A 224 -27.64 13.16 -13.58
N ASP A 225 -27.63 12.29 -14.58
CA ASP A 225 -26.41 11.88 -15.28
C ASP A 225 -25.73 13.03 -16.01
N CYS A 226 -26.51 13.99 -16.51
CA CYS A 226 -25.98 15.20 -17.15
C CYS A 226 -25.16 16.05 -16.15
N PHE A 227 -25.72 16.32 -14.96
CA PHE A 227 -25.02 17.04 -13.89
C PHE A 227 -23.84 16.24 -13.32
N PHE A 228 -24.00 14.94 -13.08
CA PHE A 228 -22.95 14.10 -12.49
C PHE A 228 -21.76 13.90 -13.45
N ASN A 229 -22.00 13.57 -14.73
CA ASN A 229 -20.92 13.34 -15.69
C ASN A 229 -20.16 14.63 -16.06
N SER A 230 -20.84 15.78 -16.11
CA SER A 230 -20.17 17.07 -16.33
C SER A 230 -19.33 17.51 -15.14
N ALA A 231 -19.76 17.26 -13.91
CA ALA A 231 -18.95 17.51 -12.72
C ALA A 231 -17.75 16.56 -12.65
N ARG A 232 -17.94 15.26 -12.94
CA ARG A 232 -16.87 14.26 -13.08
C ARG A 232 -15.83 14.68 -14.10
N GLN A 233 -16.23 15.21 -15.26
CA GLN A 233 -15.30 15.73 -16.27
C GLN A 233 -14.41 16.86 -15.70
N VAL A 234 -14.99 17.79 -14.94
CA VAL A 234 -14.23 18.87 -14.28
C VAL A 234 -13.33 18.33 -13.16
N LEU A 235 -13.76 17.35 -12.38
CA LEU A 235 -12.91 16.67 -11.38
C LEU A 235 -11.71 15.97 -12.04
N LEU A 236 -11.91 15.28 -13.16
CA LEU A 236 -10.83 14.67 -13.93
C LEU A 236 -9.85 15.73 -14.47
N GLN A 237 -10.35 16.85 -15.00
CA GLN A 237 -9.52 17.97 -15.46
C GLN A 237 -8.70 18.61 -14.31
N LEU A 238 -9.25 18.66 -13.09
CA LEU A 238 -8.53 19.09 -11.88
C LEU A 238 -7.47 18.06 -11.44
N GLN A 239 -7.80 16.77 -11.44
CA GLN A 239 -6.90 15.67 -11.08
C GLN A 239 -5.73 15.52 -12.07
N MET A 240 -5.97 15.78 -13.36
CA MET A 240 -4.95 15.79 -14.43
C MET A 240 -4.20 17.13 -14.54
N GLY A 241 -4.36 18.07 -13.58
CA GLY A 241 -3.65 19.35 -13.59
C GLY A 241 -3.99 20.31 -14.75
N MET A 242 -4.96 19.97 -15.60
CA MET A 242 -5.42 20.81 -16.71
C MET A 242 -6.12 22.08 -16.25
N ILE A 243 -6.55 22.11 -14.98
CA ILE A 243 -7.20 23.23 -14.31
C ILE A 243 -6.48 23.49 -12.99
N ASP A 244 -5.99 24.71 -12.82
CA ASP A 244 -5.57 25.23 -11.52
C ASP A 244 -6.78 25.84 -10.79
N PRO A 245 -7.23 25.26 -9.66
CA PRO A 245 -8.38 25.76 -8.91
C PRO A 245 -8.15 27.12 -8.24
N SER A 246 -6.93 27.67 -8.24
CA SER A 246 -6.65 29.03 -7.75
C SER A 246 -6.92 30.13 -8.79
N SER A 247 -6.88 29.79 -10.09
CA SER A 247 -7.09 30.74 -11.21
C SER A 247 -8.43 30.56 -11.94
N ALA A 248 -9.02 29.36 -11.89
CA ALA A 248 -10.28 29.04 -12.57
C ALA A 248 -11.52 29.64 -11.89
N LYS A 249 -11.95 30.84 -12.32
CA LYS A 249 -13.04 31.66 -11.70
C LYS A 249 -14.35 30.91 -11.36
N GLY A 250 -14.74 29.93 -12.17
CA GLY A 250 -15.96 29.15 -12.00
C GLY A 250 -15.82 27.94 -11.06
N ILE A 251 -14.62 27.73 -10.51
CA ILE A 251 -14.28 26.65 -9.60
C ILE A 251 -13.76 27.28 -8.31
N ARG A 252 -14.06 26.67 -7.18
CA ARG A 252 -13.37 26.94 -5.92
C ARG A 252 -13.07 25.61 -5.27
N SER A 253 -11.84 25.39 -4.82
CA SER A 253 -11.61 24.44 -3.75
C SER A 253 -12.07 25.05 -2.43
N ALA A 254 -12.45 24.21 -1.45
CA ALA A 254 -12.26 24.61 -0.06
C ALA A 254 -10.75 24.79 0.20
N ALA A 255 -10.37 25.72 1.06
CA ALA A 255 -8.97 25.85 1.44
C ALA A 255 -8.51 24.53 2.06
N ARG A 256 -7.42 23.94 1.54
CA ARG A 256 -6.82 22.75 2.12
C ARG A 256 -6.13 23.11 3.44
N ASN A 257 -6.92 23.18 4.52
CA ASN A 257 -6.41 22.77 5.82
C ASN A 257 -5.87 21.34 5.68
N SER A 258 -4.82 21.01 6.43
CA SER A 258 -4.07 19.75 6.35
C SER A 258 -4.84 18.51 6.80
N ASP A 259 -6.12 18.65 7.13
CA ASP A 259 -6.93 17.64 7.78
C ASP A 259 -7.59 16.72 6.74
N HIS A 260 -6.95 15.60 6.43
CA HIS A 260 -7.56 14.53 5.64
C HIS A 260 -8.77 13.95 6.38
N VAL A 261 -9.99 14.37 5.99
CA VAL A 261 -11.24 13.87 6.56
C VAL A 261 -11.51 12.44 6.06
N THR A 262 -11.15 11.44 6.86
CA THR A 262 -11.49 10.04 6.60
C THR A 262 -12.98 9.79 6.85
N THR A 263 -13.75 9.59 5.77
CA THR A 263 -15.16 9.19 5.86
C THR A 263 -15.29 7.78 6.46
N VAL A 264 -15.89 7.71 7.65
CA VAL A 264 -16.20 6.46 8.37
C VAL A 264 -17.68 6.11 8.24
N THR A 265 -17.99 4.81 8.23
CA THR A 265 -19.38 4.31 8.27
C THR A 265 -19.75 3.74 9.63
N GLU A 266 -18.73 3.40 10.42
CA GLU A 266 -18.81 2.86 11.76
C GLU A 266 -19.25 3.92 12.76
N ARG A 267 -19.96 3.49 13.79
CA ARG A 267 -20.49 4.34 14.87
C ARG A 267 -20.38 3.61 16.21
N GLY A 268 -20.43 4.36 17.31
CA GLY A 268 -20.40 3.80 18.66
C GLY A 268 -19.19 2.90 18.92
N SER A 269 -19.43 1.79 19.63
CA SER A 269 -18.40 0.82 20.03
C SER A 269 -17.71 0.10 18.87
N ASN A 270 -18.29 0.08 17.66
CA ASN A 270 -17.62 -0.51 16.49
C ASN A 270 -16.50 0.39 15.96
N LEU A 271 -16.71 1.72 15.98
CA LEU A 271 -15.68 2.69 15.60
C LEU A 271 -14.52 2.71 16.59
N LEU A 272 -14.79 2.55 17.90
CA LEU A 272 -13.77 2.39 18.94
C LEU A 272 -12.98 1.07 18.86
N ARG A 273 -13.36 0.15 17.97
CA ARG A 273 -12.67 -1.13 17.71
C ARG A 273 -11.89 -1.17 16.40
N ASN A 274 -12.07 -0.17 15.52
CA ASN A 274 -11.30 -0.07 14.28
C ASN A 274 -10.00 0.70 14.56
N SER A 275 -8.86 -0.01 14.59
CA SER A 275 -7.53 0.52 14.93
C SER A 275 -7.10 1.71 14.07
N VAL A 276 -7.55 1.75 12.81
CA VAL A 276 -7.18 2.77 11.81
C VAL A 276 -7.84 4.13 12.09
N VAL A 277 -9.04 4.14 12.68
CA VAL A 277 -9.86 5.36 12.85
C VAL A 277 -10.17 5.71 14.31
N ASN A 278 -9.86 4.83 15.26
CA ASN A 278 -10.07 5.06 16.68
C ASN A 278 -9.08 6.10 17.26
N LYS A 279 -9.58 7.29 17.59
CA LYS A 279 -8.82 8.35 18.27
C LYS A 279 -8.76 8.20 19.80
N ALA A 280 -9.31 7.12 20.37
CA ALA A 280 -9.51 6.95 21.81
C ALA A 280 -10.19 8.18 22.45
N GLU A 281 -9.64 8.80 23.50
CA GLU A 281 -10.26 10.00 24.10
C GLU A 281 -10.05 11.30 23.30
N ALA A 282 -9.27 11.28 22.21
CA ALA A 282 -9.00 12.45 21.36
C ALA A 282 -10.12 12.79 20.37
N PHE A 283 -11.21 12.00 20.31
CA PHE A 283 -12.44 12.47 19.68
C PHE A 283 -12.94 13.73 20.40
N THR A 284 -13.20 14.79 19.64
CA THR A 284 -13.83 16.03 20.10
C THR A 284 -15.28 15.80 20.49
N ASP A 285 -15.90 16.73 21.23
CA ASP A 285 -17.29 16.59 21.66
C ASP A 285 -18.29 16.55 20.48
N SER A 286 -18.02 17.28 19.38
CA SER A 286 -18.81 17.18 18.14
C SER A 286 -18.72 15.77 17.54
N GLU A 287 -17.50 15.22 17.38
CA GLU A 287 -17.32 13.84 16.91
C GLU A 287 -17.98 12.81 17.83
N ARG A 288 -17.97 13.05 19.15
CA ARG A 288 -18.62 12.15 20.11
C ARG A 288 -20.14 12.16 19.96
N GLU A 289 -20.76 13.31 19.72
CA GLU A 289 -22.19 13.40 19.41
C GLU A 289 -22.49 12.79 18.04
N GLU A 290 -21.78 13.23 17.00
CA GLU A 290 -22.02 12.83 15.60
C GLU A 290 -21.79 11.35 15.33
N LEU A 291 -20.82 10.70 15.99
CA LEU A 291 -20.48 9.29 15.82
C LEU A 291 -21.13 8.37 16.88
N GLY A 292 -21.85 8.93 17.86
CA GLY A 292 -22.54 8.15 18.90
C GLY A 292 -21.61 7.57 19.97
N LEU A 293 -20.60 8.35 20.40
CA LEU A 293 -19.61 8.00 21.43
C LEU A 293 -19.89 8.63 22.80
N VAL A 294 -20.91 9.50 22.91
CA VAL A 294 -21.34 10.09 24.20
C VAL A 294 -21.64 8.98 25.21
N GLY A 295 -20.99 9.04 26.37
CA GLY A 295 -21.09 8.01 27.42
C GLY A 295 -20.20 6.77 27.22
N LEU A 296 -19.55 6.61 26.07
CA LEU A 296 -18.57 5.52 25.83
C LEU A 296 -17.12 5.90 26.18
N LEU A 297 -16.85 7.20 26.38
CA LEU A 297 -15.51 7.75 26.62
C LEU A 297 -15.50 8.67 27.86
N PRO A 298 -14.37 8.76 28.59
CA PRO A 298 -14.20 9.75 29.67
C PRO A 298 -14.41 11.19 29.17
N PRO A 299 -14.96 12.11 30.00
CA PRO A 299 -15.36 13.44 29.56
C PRO A 299 -14.20 14.37 29.19
N LYS A 300 -12.95 14.03 29.55
CA LYS A 300 -11.77 14.82 29.15
C LYS A 300 -11.34 14.43 27.74
N VAL A 301 -11.56 15.32 26.77
CA VAL A 301 -10.84 15.30 25.48
C VAL A 301 -9.36 15.60 25.74
N SER A 302 -8.47 14.77 25.19
CA SER A 302 -7.00 14.97 25.25
C SER A 302 -6.44 15.03 23.84
N ASP A 303 -5.39 15.82 23.64
CA ASP A 303 -4.64 15.84 22.38
C ASP A 303 -3.74 14.60 22.22
N LEU A 304 -3.20 14.44 21.00
CA LEU A 304 -2.37 13.29 20.62
C LEU A 304 -1.01 13.27 21.36
N ASP A 305 -0.47 14.41 21.80
CA ASP A 305 0.79 14.46 22.54
C ASP A 305 0.60 14.06 24.02
N VAL A 306 -0.53 14.44 24.63
CA VAL A 306 -0.95 13.93 25.95
C VAL A 306 -1.19 12.41 25.90
N GLN A 307 -1.74 11.89 24.80
CA GLN A 307 -1.85 10.45 24.58
C GLN A 307 -0.46 9.79 24.40
N SER A 308 0.39 10.31 23.51
CA SER A 308 1.75 9.79 23.25
C SER A 308 2.56 9.75 24.54
N LYS A 309 2.58 10.83 25.31
CA LYS A 309 3.24 10.91 26.61
C LYS A 309 2.77 9.85 27.61
N ARG A 310 1.46 9.55 27.67
CA ARG A 310 0.93 8.49 28.54
C ARG A 310 1.36 7.10 28.07
N CYS A 311 1.35 6.86 26.76
CA CYS A 311 1.81 5.60 26.19
C CYS A 311 3.32 5.40 26.36
N TYR A 312 4.14 6.45 26.25
CA TYR A 312 5.56 6.40 26.56
C TYR A 312 5.83 6.08 28.03
N GLN A 313 5.09 6.70 28.96
CA GLN A 313 5.19 6.38 30.39
C GLN A 313 4.82 4.92 30.71
N GLN A 314 3.87 4.33 29.97
CA GLN A 314 3.52 2.92 30.10
C GLN A 314 4.55 1.99 29.43
N PHE A 315 5.08 2.38 28.27
CA PHE A 315 6.18 1.67 27.60
C PHE A 315 7.38 1.50 28.53
N LEU A 316 7.80 2.59 29.20
CA LEU A 316 8.89 2.60 30.19
C LEU A 316 8.62 1.79 31.48
N GLN A 317 7.38 1.34 31.72
CA GLN A 317 7.03 0.50 32.87
C GLN A 317 7.14 -1.01 32.60
N ASN A 318 7.33 -1.42 31.35
CA ASN A 318 7.55 -2.83 30.99
C ASN A 318 8.96 -3.27 31.40
N SER A 319 9.08 -4.45 32.00
CA SER A 319 10.32 -4.89 32.67
C SER A 319 11.41 -5.38 31.70
N ASN A 320 11.02 -5.76 30.48
CA ASN A 320 11.89 -6.33 29.46
C ASN A 320 11.38 -6.04 28.05
N ASP A 321 12.21 -6.30 27.05
CA ASP A 321 11.93 -5.86 25.68
C ASP A 321 10.82 -6.66 24.98
N ILE A 322 10.55 -7.91 25.37
CA ILE A 322 9.39 -8.66 24.82
C ILE A 322 8.07 -8.17 25.43
N GLU A 323 8.04 -7.73 26.69
CA GLU A 323 6.90 -6.99 27.25
C GLU A 323 6.69 -5.65 26.55
N LYS A 324 7.76 -4.90 26.25
CA LYS A 324 7.68 -3.66 25.46
C LYS A 324 7.10 -3.91 24.06
N TYR A 325 7.55 -4.97 23.36
CA TYR A 325 6.99 -5.37 22.07
C TYR A 325 5.50 -5.71 22.18
N ILE A 326 5.13 -6.55 23.15
CA ILE A 326 3.73 -6.92 23.40
C ILE A 326 2.87 -5.69 23.74
N TYR A 327 3.41 -4.71 24.48
CA TYR A 327 2.75 -3.44 24.76
C TYR A 327 2.52 -2.61 23.49
N LEU A 328 3.55 -2.46 22.65
CA LEU A 328 3.49 -1.69 21.41
C LEU A 328 2.54 -2.32 20.39
N GLU A 329 2.59 -3.63 20.14
CA GLU A 329 1.63 -4.29 19.24
C GLU A 329 0.20 -4.28 19.83
N SER A 330 0.05 -4.36 21.15
CA SER A 330 -1.26 -4.14 21.78
C SER A 330 -1.77 -2.71 21.62
N LEU A 331 -0.91 -1.71 21.36
CA LEU A 331 -1.29 -0.35 20.99
C LEU A 331 -1.62 -0.22 19.50
N HIS A 332 -0.82 -0.85 18.64
CA HIS A 332 -1.04 -0.99 17.18
C HIS A 332 -2.45 -1.53 16.88
N ASP A 333 -2.89 -2.55 17.62
CA ASP A 333 -4.23 -3.16 17.48
C ASP A 333 -5.39 -2.29 18.02
N ARG A 334 -5.11 -1.15 18.65
CA ARG A 334 -6.14 -0.27 19.23
C ARG A 334 -6.23 1.11 18.59
N ASN A 335 -5.10 1.71 18.22
CA ASN A 335 -5.01 3.06 17.66
C ASN A 335 -3.69 3.20 16.89
N GLU A 336 -3.75 3.07 15.57
CA GLU A 336 -2.56 3.06 14.71
C GLU A 336 -1.94 4.46 14.62
N THR A 337 -2.75 5.52 14.61
CA THR A 337 -2.26 6.91 14.65
C THR A 337 -1.38 7.17 15.87
N LEU A 338 -1.79 6.67 17.04
CA LEU A 338 -1.05 6.81 18.29
C LEU A 338 0.19 5.88 18.36
N TYR A 339 0.10 4.66 17.83
CA TYR A 339 1.25 3.78 17.67
C TYR A 339 2.34 4.42 16.79
N PHE A 340 1.98 4.91 15.60
CA PHE A 340 2.93 5.52 14.67
C PHE A 340 3.44 6.89 15.14
N LYS A 341 2.62 7.69 15.84
CA LYS A 341 3.09 8.91 16.52
C LYS A 341 4.19 8.57 17.53
N LEU A 342 3.92 7.62 18.43
CA LEU A 342 4.85 7.20 19.48
C LEU A 342 6.16 6.62 18.89
N LEU A 343 6.04 5.78 17.86
CA LEU A 343 7.18 5.18 17.15
C LEU A 343 8.02 6.23 16.39
N CYS A 344 7.39 7.29 15.85
CA CYS A 344 8.13 8.41 15.25
C CYS A 344 8.79 9.32 16.30
N ASP A 345 8.07 9.64 17.39
CA ASP A 345 8.57 10.45 18.51
C ASP A 345 9.82 9.82 19.16
N HIS A 346 9.86 8.48 19.26
CA HIS A 346 10.87 7.72 19.99
C HIS A 346 11.64 6.72 19.11
N VAL A 347 11.81 7.02 17.82
CA VAL A 347 12.32 6.06 16.81
C VAL A 347 13.59 5.32 17.23
N THR A 348 14.59 5.99 17.79
CA THR A 348 15.87 5.36 18.19
C THR A 348 15.74 4.35 19.34
N GLU A 349 14.76 4.52 20.23
CA GLU A 349 14.50 3.58 21.33
C GLU A 349 13.55 2.45 20.93
N MET A 350 12.57 2.74 20.06
CA MET A 350 11.52 1.78 19.72
C MET A 350 11.83 0.91 18.49
N MET A 351 12.70 1.34 17.57
CA MET A 351 13.10 0.51 16.41
C MET A 351 13.63 -0.86 16.80
N PRO A 352 14.55 -0.99 17.80
CA PRO A 352 15.07 -2.29 18.22
C PRO A 352 14.02 -3.19 18.88
N ILE A 353 12.88 -2.62 19.31
CA ILE A 353 11.75 -3.33 19.92
C ILE A 353 10.79 -3.86 18.85
N VAL A 354 10.30 -3.00 17.94
CA VAL A 354 9.35 -3.41 16.88
C VAL A 354 10.02 -4.14 15.70
N TYR A 355 11.35 -4.06 15.61
CA TYR A 355 12.16 -4.71 14.59
C TYR A 355 13.35 -5.45 15.23
N THR A 356 14.48 -5.60 14.52
CA THR A 356 15.61 -6.42 14.99
C THR A 356 16.37 -5.75 16.16
N PRO A 357 16.72 -6.50 17.22
CA PRO A 357 16.66 -7.96 17.35
C PRO A 357 15.34 -8.51 17.93
N VAL A 358 14.50 -7.70 18.58
CA VAL A 358 13.40 -8.17 19.43
C VAL A 358 12.28 -8.86 18.64
N VAL A 359 11.98 -8.40 17.42
CA VAL A 359 11.00 -9.06 16.53
C VAL A 359 11.34 -10.53 16.27
N GLY A 360 12.63 -10.90 16.21
CA GLY A 360 13.04 -12.30 16.07
C GLY A 360 12.70 -13.14 17.31
N LYS A 361 12.74 -12.53 18.51
CA LYS A 361 12.30 -13.18 19.75
C LYS A 361 10.77 -13.25 19.84
N ALA A 362 10.07 -12.24 19.31
CA ALA A 362 8.61 -12.30 19.16
C ALA A 362 8.19 -13.44 18.22
N CYS A 363 8.85 -13.62 17.07
CA CYS A 363 8.64 -14.77 16.19
C CYS A 363 8.91 -16.10 16.89
N GLN A 364 9.99 -16.25 17.66
CA GLN A 364 10.21 -17.47 18.45
C GLN A 364 9.09 -17.79 19.45
N MET A 365 8.28 -16.80 19.84
CA MET A 365 7.23 -16.93 20.83
C MET A 365 5.81 -16.68 20.26
N PHE A 366 5.66 -16.55 18.94
CA PHE A 366 4.49 -15.91 18.32
C PHE A 366 3.16 -16.51 18.77
N GLY A 367 3.01 -17.84 18.72
CA GLY A 367 1.81 -18.54 19.21
C GLY A 367 1.53 -18.36 20.71
N HIS A 368 2.57 -18.22 21.54
CA HIS A 368 2.45 -18.00 23.00
C HIS A 368 2.10 -16.55 23.36
N ILE A 369 2.38 -15.59 22.47
CA ILE A 369 2.12 -14.15 22.68
C ILE A 369 0.96 -13.62 21.83
N PHE A 370 0.34 -14.48 21.00
CA PHE A 370 -0.74 -14.14 20.08
C PHE A 370 -1.97 -13.56 20.81
N ARG A 371 -2.59 -12.54 20.21
CA ARG A 371 -3.75 -11.82 20.79
C ARG A 371 -4.81 -11.52 19.74
N ASN A 372 -4.42 -10.83 18.67
CA ASN A 372 -5.27 -10.55 17.52
C ASN A 372 -4.55 -11.00 16.24
N ALA A 373 -5.32 -11.30 15.20
CA ALA A 373 -4.77 -11.52 13.86
C ALA A 373 -4.53 -10.17 13.16
N ARG A 374 -3.32 -9.97 12.64
CA ARG A 374 -2.94 -8.90 11.71
C ARG A 374 -2.38 -9.56 10.44
N GLY A 375 -2.77 -9.07 9.26
CA GLY A 375 -2.35 -9.64 7.97
C GLY A 375 -3.21 -10.79 7.45
N LEU A 376 -2.69 -11.51 6.45
CA LEU A 376 -3.31 -12.68 5.80
C LEU A 376 -2.40 -13.90 5.90
N TYR A 377 -3.01 -15.06 6.17
CA TYR A 377 -2.35 -16.35 6.26
C TYR A 377 -2.83 -17.23 5.10
N PHE A 378 -1.93 -17.60 4.19
CA PHE A 378 -2.22 -18.43 3.03
C PHE A 378 -1.79 -19.87 3.30
N ASN A 379 -2.70 -20.63 3.90
CA ASN A 379 -2.48 -22.00 4.34
C ASN A 379 -2.54 -22.96 3.14
N LEU A 380 -1.60 -23.91 3.05
CA LEU A 380 -1.56 -24.90 1.97
C LEU A 380 -2.87 -25.72 1.85
N SER A 381 -3.52 -26.01 2.97
CA SER A 381 -4.84 -26.64 3.06
C SER A 381 -5.97 -25.89 2.33
N GLU A 382 -5.80 -24.58 2.08
CA GLU A 382 -6.73 -23.72 1.34
C GLU A 382 -6.29 -23.42 -0.10
N LYS A 383 -5.26 -24.11 -0.61
CA LYS A 383 -4.80 -23.98 -2.01
C LYS A 383 -5.94 -24.34 -2.98
N GLY A 384 -6.22 -23.44 -3.91
CA GLY A 384 -7.42 -23.39 -4.75
C GLY A 384 -8.41 -22.29 -4.35
N ASN A 385 -8.37 -21.82 -3.09
CA ASN A 385 -9.27 -20.81 -2.53
C ASN A 385 -8.63 -19.42 -2.35
N PHE A 386 -7.34 -19.23 -2.70
CA PHE A 386 -6.59 -18.03 -2.30
C PHE A 386 -7.20 -16.72 -2.83
N LYS A 387 -7.83 -16.77 -4.00
CA LYS A 387 -8.60 -15.63 -4.57
C LYS A 387 -9.75 -15.19 -3.65
N GLN A 388 -10.47 -16.10 -3.01
CA GLN A 388 -11.52 -15.76 -2.04
C GLN A 388 -10.92 -15.26 -0.71
N MET A 389 -9.80 -15.83 -0.26
CA MET A 389 -9.11 -15.40 0.96
C MET A 389 -8.65 -13.93 0.86
N VAL A 390 -8.14 -13.52 -0.31
CA VAL A 390 -7.80 -12.12 -0.59
C VAL A 390 -9.00 -11.19 -0.46
N TRP A 391 -10.21 -11.61 -0.87
CA TRP A 391 -11.43 -10.81 -0.72
C TRP A 391 -11.90 -10.64 0.74
N ASN A 392 -11.47 -11.51 1.65
CA ASN A 392 -11.78 -11.38 3.08
C ASN A 392 -10.99 -10.25 3.78
N SER A 393 -9.94 -9.70 3.13
CA SER A 393 -9.15 -8.60 3.71
C SER A 393 -9.96 -7.30 3.87
N PRO A 394 -9.89 -6.61 5.04
CA PRO A 394 -10.54 -5.32 5.24
C PRO A 394 -9.86 -4.16 4.49
N VAL A 395 -8.58 -4.32 4.11
CA VAL A 395 -7.82 -3.33 3.34
C VAL A 395 -8.46 -3.20 1.95
N ARG A 396 -9.02 -2.03 1.62
CA ARG A 396 -9.74 -1.83 0.35
C ARG A 396 -8.79 -1.90 -0.83
N ASP A 397 -7.79 -1.02 -0.84
CA ASP A 397 -6.69 -1.00 -1.80
C ASP A 397 -5.37 -1.18 -1.04
N ALA A 398 -4.60 -2.21 -1.38
CA ALA A 398 -3.24 -2.38 -0.87
C ALA A 398 -2.24 -1.74 -1.83
N ASP A 399 -1.34 -0.92 -1.30
CA ASP A 399 -0.16 -0.42 -2.03
C ASP A 399 1.02 -1.40 -1.88
N ILE A 400 1.12 -2.08 -0.73
CA ILE A 400 2.26 -2.94 -0.41
C ILE A 400 1.90 -4.17 0.42
N ILE A 401 2.51 -5.29 0.04
CA ILE A 401 2.58 -6.55 0.76
C ILE A 401 4.05 -6.82 1.13
N VAL A 402 4.29 -7.22 2.37
CA VAL A 402 5.50 -7.96 2.75
C VAL A 402 5.08 -9.40 3.02
N VAL A 403 5.74 -10.36 2.38
CA VAL A 403 5.40 -11.79 2.43
C VAL A 403 6.61 -12.64 2.82
N THR A 404 6.36 -13.63 3.68
CA THR A 404 7.33 -14.68 4.05
C THR A 404 6.66 -16.06 4.03
N ASP A 405 7.45 -17.13 3.95
CA ASP A 405 7.01 -18.48 4.34
C ASP A 405 7.56 -18.92 5.72
N GLY A 406 8.35 -18.05 6.36
CA GLY A 406 9.01 -18.31 7.64
C GLY A 406 10.09 -19.38 7.61
N SER A 407 10.60 -19.78 6.44
CA SER A 407 11.60 -20.85 6.32
C SER A 407 13.00 -20.46 6.78
N ARG A 408 13.33 -19.16 6.81
CA ARG A 408 14.64 -18.64 7.21
C ARG A 408 14.50 -17.28 7.92
N ILE A 409 13.76 -17.23 9.02
CA ILE A 409 13.64 -16.01 9.84
C ILE A 409 15.02 -15.60 10.38
N LEU A 410 15.59 -14.51 9.86
CA LEU A 410 16.89 -13.94 10.24
C LEU A 410 18.01 -15.02 10.28
N GLY A 411 18.81 -15.03 11.36
CA GLY A 411 19.72 -16.12 11.72
C GLY A 411 19.12 -17.14 12.70
N LEU A 412 17.79 -17.22 12.81
CA LEU A 412 17.06 -18.10 13.72
C LEU A 412 16.56 -19.39 13.02
N GLY A 413 16.28 -19.33 11.72
CA GLY A 413 15.93 -20.49 10.90
C GLY A 413 14.43 -20.64 10.65
N ASP A 414 13.96 -21.88 10.48
CA ASP A 414 12.56 -22.18 10.19
C ASP A 414 11.67 -21.96 11.42
N LEU A 415 10.73 -21.02 11.33
CA LEU A 415 9.72 -20.75 12.35
C LEU A 415 8.27 -20.91 11.82
N GLY A 416 8.08 -21.33 10.58
CA GLY A 416 6.74 -21.52 9.99
C GLY A 416 5.86 -20.25 10.08
N THR A 417 4.58 -20.43 10.36
CA THR A 417 3.61 -19.34 10.54
C THR A 417 3.96 -18.34 11.65
N ASN A 418 4.80 -18.71 12.62
CA ASN A 418 5.30 -17.77 13.61
C ASN A 418 6.22 -16.67 13.00
N GLY A 419 6.63 -16.83 11.74
CA GLY A 419 7.35 -15.83 10.96
C GLY A 419 6.59 -14.53 10.68
N MET A 420 5.26 -14.51 10.83
CA MET A 420 4.39 -13.35 10.54
C MET A 420 4.80 -12.04 11.26
N GLY A 421 5.49 -12.13 12.39
CA GLY A 421 6.05 -10.95 13.08
C GLY A 421 7.00 -10.12 12.20
N ILE A 422 7.72 -10.73 11.26
CA ILE A 422 8.63 -10.01 10.36
C ILE A 422 7.88 -9.11 9.35
N PRO A 423 6.91 -9.61 8.55
CA PRO A 423 6.00 -8.77 7.77
C PRO A 423 5.36 -7.61 8.54
N ILE A 424 4.89 -7.85 9.78
CA ILE A 424 4.28 -6.81 10.62
C ILE A 424 5.31 -5.73 10.98
N GLY A 425 6.50 -6.12 11.42
CA GLY A 425 7.59 -5.19 11.74
C GLY A 425 8.04 -4.39 10.51
N LYS A 426 8.28 -5.05 9.37
CA LYS A 426 8.70 -4.41 8.10
C LYS A 426 7.69 -3.36 7.63
N LEU A 427 6.40 -3.67 7.66
CA LEU A 427 5.35 -2.71 7.26
C LEU A 427 5.21 -1.56 8.27
N SER A 428 5.43 -1.82 9.55
CA SER A 428 5.52 -0.75 10.57
C SER A 428 6.69 0.20 10.30
N LEU A 429 7.83 -0.32 9.81
CA LEU A 429 8.95 0.50 9.35
C LEU A 429 8.62 1.27 8.07
N TYR A 430 7.86 0.72 7.13
CA TYR A 430 7.39 1.47 5.95
C TYR A 430 6.56 2.71 6.32
N VAL A 431 5.67 2.59 7.30
CA VAL A 431 4.82 3.69 7.76
C VAL A 431 5.65 4.74 8.54
N ALA A 432 6.52 4.30 9.46
CA ALA A 432 7.34 5.20 10.26
C ALA A 432 8.42 5.91 9.42
N CYS A 433 9.19 5.15 8.65
CA CYS A 433 10.35 5.64 7.89
C CYS A 433 9.96 6.33 6.59
N ALA A 434 9.01 5.80 5.81
CA ALA A 434 8.65 6.38 4.50
C ALA A 434 7.28 7.10 4.48
N GLY A 435 6.48 7.00 5.55
CA GLY A 435 5.17 7.66 5.59
C GLY A 435 4.09 6.99 4.76
N ILE A 436 4.27 5.72 4.38
CA ILE A 436 3.22 4.93 3.72
C ILE A 436 1.97 4.87 4.61
N ASN A 437 0.79 4.90 3.99
CA ASN A 437 -0.48 4.82 4.71
C ASN A 437 -0.68 3.41 5.33
N PRO A 438 -0.79 3.26 6.67
CA PRO A 438 -0.89 1.95 7.31
C PRO A 438 -2.11 1.14 6.83
N GLY A 439 -3.24 1.81 6.58
CA GLY A 439 -4.47 1.19 6.07
C GLY A 439 -4.40 0.72 4.61
N ARG A 440 -3.24 0.86 3.96
CA ARG A 440 -2.93 0.36 2.60
C ARG A 440 -1.77 -0.66 2.61
N THR A 441 -1.38 -1.14 3.80
CA THR A 441 -0.36 -2.19 3.98
C THR A 441 -1.01 -3.55 4.31
N VAL A 442 -0.41 -4.66 3.84
CA VAL A 442 -0.91 -6.02 4.12
C VAL A 442 0.26 -6.96 4.47
N PRO A 443 0.48 -7.32 5.74
CA PRO A 443 1.44 -8.36 6.10
C PRO A 443 0.91 -9.73 5.69
N VAL A 444 1.77 -10.61 5.17
CA VAL A 444 1.39 -11.93 4.67
C VAL A 444 2.35 -13.01 5.14
N THR A 445 1.81 -14.18 5.48
CA THR A 445 2.58 -15.42 5.57
C THR A 445 1.94 -16.51 4.71
N ILE A 446 2.75 -17.26 3.97
CA ILE A 446 2.32 -18.44 3.21
C ILE A 446 2.71 -19.67 4.03
N ASP A 447 1.72 -20.35 4.63
CA ASP A 447 1.99 -21.54 5.46
C ASP A 447 2.05 -22.79 4.57
N VAL A 448 3.27 -23.18 4.25
CA VAL A 448 3.60 -24.41 3.53
C VAL A 448 4.04 -25.53 4.48
N GLY A 449 3.76 -25.41 5.78
CA GLY A 449 4.25 -26.25 6.86
C GLY A 449 5.59 -25.75 7.44
N THR A 450 6.17 -26.51 8.38
CA THR A 450 7.48 -26.22 8.96
C THR A 450 8.31 -27.48 9.17
N ASN A 451 9.62 -27.39 8.94
CA ASN A 451 10.57 -28.46 9.25
C ASN A 451 11.08 -28.41 10.70
N ASN A 452 10.66 -27.40 11.48
CA ASN A 452 11.06 -27.23 12.88
C ASN A 452 10.31 -28.24 13.79
N PRO A 453 11.00 -29.23 14.38
CA PRO A 453 10.34 -30.25 15.19
C PRO A 453 9.79 -29.70 16.50
N ASP A 454 10.38 -28.64 17.05
CA ASP A 454 9.93 -28.07 18.33
C ASP A 454 8.56 -27.41 18.15
N LEU A 455 8.36 -26.68 17.04
CA LEU A 455 7.06 -26.08 16.69
C LEU A 455 6.01 -27.12 16.31
N LEU A 456 6.37 -28.19 15.59
CA LEU A 456 5.44 -29.27 15.28
C LEU A 456 4.87 -29.96 16.54
N ASN A 457 5.68 -30.03 17.62
CA ASN A 457 5.31 -30.61 18.91
C ASN A 457 4.78 -29.59 19.95
N ASP A 458 4.80 -28.29 19.65
CA ASP A 458 4.32 -27.24 20.55
C ASP A 458 2.80 -27.06 20.39
N ASP A 459 2.00 -27.34 21.42
CA ASP A 459 0.54 -27.18 21.40
C ASP A 459 0.10 -25.74 21.05
N MET A 460 0.93 -24.72 21.28
CA MET A 460 0.63 -23.32 20.96
C MET A 460 1.03 -22.90 19.53
N TYR A 461 1.68 -23.77 18.73
CA TYR A 461 1.98 -23.44 17.34
C TYR A 461 0.68 -23.30 16.50
N LEU A 462 0.56 -22.17 15.82
CA LEU A 462 -0.66 -21.74 15.11
C LEU A 462 -0.72 -22.16 13.64
N GLY A 463 0.38 -22.70 13.10
CA GLY A 463 0.47 -23.07 11.68
C GLY A 463 0.19 -24.54 11.39
N GLU A 464 0.32 -24.92 10.12
CA GLU A 464 0.07 -26.28 9.64
C GLU A 464 1.11 -27.28 10.18
N ARG A 465 0.60 -28.37 10.77
CA ARG A 465 1.41 -29.38 11.48
C ARG A 465 1.94 -30.47 10.54
N HIS A 466 2.53 -30.05 9.43
CA HIS A 466 3.26 -30.91 8.49
C HIS A 466 4.62 -30.32 8.13
N LYS A 467 5.50 -31.16 7.56
CA LYS A 467 6.80 -30.72 7.03
C LYS A 467 6.63 -29.89 5.76
N ARG A 468 7.59 -29.02 5.45
CA ARG A 468 7.50 -28.15 4.26
C ARG A 468 7.37 -28.97 2.97
N ILE A 469 6.45 -28.53 2.11
CA ILE A 469 6.48 -28.89 0.69
C ILE A 469 7.61 -28.14 -0.03
N ASP A 470 8.00 -28.62 -1.21
CA ASP A 470 9.11 -28.08 -2.00
C ASP A 470 8.89 -28.30 -3.51
N GLY A 471 9.71 -27.70 -4.36
CA GLY A 471 9.64 -27.83 -5.81
C GLY A 471 8.37 -27.24 -6.42
N GLU A 472 7.86 -27.87 -7.48
CA GLU A 472 6.71 -27.35 -8.24
C GLU A 472 5.43 -27.20 -7.39
N GLU A 473 5.25 -27.98 -6.32
CA GLU A 473 4.08 -27.83 -5.45
C GLU A 473 4.14 -26.53 -4.64
N PHE A 474 5.33 -26.16 -4.17
CA PHE A 474 5.60 -24.88 -3.51
C PHE A 474 5.43 -23.72 -4.50
N TYR A 475 6.09 -23.78 -5.68
CA TYR A 475 5.98 -22.69 -6.66
C TYR A 475 4.55 -22.50 -7.16
N ALA A 476 3.77 -23.57 -7.34
CA ALA A 476 2.35 -23.46 -7.71
C ALA A 476 1.47 -22.87 -6.58
N ALA A 477 1.87 -22.95 -5.31
CA ALA A 477 1.18 -22.25 -4.21
C ALA A 477 1.52 -20.76 -4.20
N VAL A 478 2.79 -20.40 -4.43
CA VAL A 478 3.21 -18.99 -4.51
C VAL A 478 2.65 -18.31 -5.77
N ASP A 479 2.58 -19.01 -6.91
CA ASP A 479 1.91 -18.53 -8.12
C ASP A 479 0.45 -18.21 -7.82
N GLU A 480 -0.33 -19.12 -7.21
CA GLU A 480 -1.73 -18.87 -6.87
C GLU A 480 -1.88 -17.67 -5.94
N PHE A 481 -0.97 -17.50 -4.98
CA PHE A 481 -0.93 -16.33 -4.09
C PHE A 481 -0.69 -15.02 -4.87
N VAL A 482 0.31 -14.96 -5.75
CA VAL A 482 0.60 -13.78 -6.58
C VAL A 482 -0.59 -13.45 -7.49
N ASP A 483 -1.18 -14.46 -8.11
CA ASP A 483 -2.37 -14.36 -8.96
C ASP A 483 -3.60 -13.88 -8.16
N ALA A 484 -3.73 -14.33 -6.91
CA ALA A 484 -4.81 -13.92 -6.02
C ALA A 484 -4.68 -12.45 -5.61
N VAL A 485 -3.53 -12.02 -5.10
CA VAL A 485 -3.36 -10.63 -4.64
C VAL A 485 -3.42 -9.65 -5.82
N LYS A 486 -2.82 -9.97 -6.98
CA LYS A 486 -2.93 -9.12 -8.17
C LYS A 486 -4.33 -9.09 -8.77
N SER A 487 -5.19 -10.08 -8.51
CA SER A 487 -6.60 -10.04 -8.95
C SER A 487 -7.47 -9.03 -8.19
N ARG A 488 -7.10 -8.66 -6.95
CA ARG A 488 -7.75 -7.59 -6.17
C ARG A 488 -6.98 -6.27 -6.24
N TRP A 489 -5.66 -6.31 -6.24
CA TRP A 489 -4.76 -5.15 -6.22
C TRP A 489 -3.70 -5.25 -7.33
N PRO A 490 -4.03 -4.92 -8.60
CA PRO A 490 -3.15 -5.22 -9.74
C PRO A 490 -1.75 -4.54 -9.72
N GLY A 491 -1.64 -3.41 -9.01
CA GLY A 491 -0.41 -2.63 -8.86
C GLY A 491 0.23 -2.69 -7.47
N VAL A 492 -0.13 -3.67 -6.63
CA VAL A 492 0.47 -3.84 -5.29
C VAL A 492 1.95 -4.22 -5.41
N LEU A 493 2.79 -3.59 -4.58
CA LEU A 493 4.19 -3.98 -4.42
C LEU A 493 4.27 -5.26 -3.57
N ILE A 494 5.05 -6.25 -3.99
CA ILE A 494 5.31 -7.47 -3.20
C ILE A 494 6.79 -7.54 -2.80
N GLN A 495 7.08 -7.40 -1.52
CA GLN A 495 8.40 -7.65 -0.95
C GLN A 495 8.47 -9.07 -0.40
N PHE A 496 9.35 -9.90 -0.95
CA PHE A 496 9.66 -11.23 -0.42
C PHE A 496 10.70 -11.13 0.71
N GLU A 497 10.51 -11.85 1.81
CA GLU A 497 11.28 -11.70 3.05
C GLU A 497 11.54 -13.03 3.77
N ASP A 498 12.75 -13.24 4.32
CA ASP A 498 13.14 -14.37 5.17
C ASP A 498 12.84 -15.78 4.58
N PHE A 499 12.88 -15.89 3.25
CA PHE A 499 12.86 -17.17 2.53
C PHE A 499 14.24 -17.84 2.54
N THR A 500 14.29 -19.18 2.49
CA THR A 500 15.54 -19.91 2.25
C THR A 500 16.14 -19.57 0.88
N ASN A 501 17.48 -19.60 0.78
CA ASN A 501 18.21 -19.23 -0.44
C ASN A 501 17.75 -20.00 -1.69
N ASP A 502 17.40 -21.28 -1.52
CA ASP A 502 17.03 -22.19 -2.61
C ASP A 502 15.58 -21.92 -3.12
N HIS A 503 14.81 -21.05 -2.44
CA HIS A 503 13.55 -20.46 -2.91
C HIS A 503 13.67 -18.98 -3.26
N ALA A 504 14.37 -18.18 -2.46
CA ALA A 504 14.46 -16.72 -2.62
C ALA A 504 14.97 -16.29 -4.00
N PHE A 505 16.06 -16.89 -4.49
CA PHE A 505 16.59 -16.56 -5.83
C PHE A 505 15.66 -17.02 -6.97
N PRO A 506 15.11 -18.25 -6.99
CA PRO A 506 14.09 -18.64 -7.96
C PRO A 506 12.84 -17.77 -7.95
N LEU A 507 12.30 -17.41 -6.78
CA LEU A 507 11.11 -16.55 -6.66
C LEU A 507 11.38 -15.15 -7.23
N LEU A 508 12.49 -14.51 -6.84
CA LEU A 508 12.88 -13.21 -7.38
C LEU A 508 13.01 -13.28 -8.91
N LYS A 509 13.74 -14.27 -9.44
CA LYS A 509 13.90 -14.49 -10.88
C LYS A 509 12.58 -14.79 -11.62
N ARG A 510 11.62 -15.46 -10.98
CA ARG A 510 10.31 -15.80 -11.56
C ARG A 510 9.43 -14.57 -11.77
N TYR A 511 9.54 -13.57 -10.90
CA TYR A 511 8.57 -12.47 -10.81
C TYR A 511 9.11 -11.07 -11.15
N GLN A 512 10.40 -10.78 -10.92
CA GLN A 512 10.96 -9.41 -10.99
C GLN A 512 10.76 -8.67 -12.33
N GLU A 513 10.69 -9.40 -13.45
CA GLU A 513 10.50 -8.83 -14.78
C GLU A 513 9.01 -8.53 -15.11
N ASN A 514 8.08 -9.12 -14.35
CA ASN A 514 6.66 -9.21 -14.71
C ASN A 514 5.70 -8.59 -13.67
N ILE A 515 6.17 -8.35 -12.45
CA ILE A 515 5.39 -7.74 -11.36
C ILE A 515 6.23 -6.71 -10.60
N LEU A 516 5.56 -5.80 -9.87
CA LEU A 516 6.21 -4.89 -8.93
C LEU A 516 6.65 -5.66 -7.67
N CYS A 517 7.83 -6.28 -7.71
CA CYS A 517 8.38 -6.99 -6.55
C CYS A 517 9.90 -6.83 -6.40
N PHE A 518 10.38 -7.10 -5.19
CA PHE A 518 11.80 -7.26 -4.87
C PHE A 518 11.99 -8.21 -3.67
N ASN A 519 13.22 -8.56 -3.34
CA ASN A 519 13.57 -9.30 -2.12
C ASN A 519 14.61 -8.54 -1.29
N ASP A 520 14.28 -8.25 -0.02
CA ASP A 520 15.14 -7.40 0.83
C ASP A 520 16.42 -8.12 1.28
N ASP A 521 16.34 -9.42 1.58
CA ASP A 521 17.50 -10.27 1.92
C ASP A 521 18.62 -10.20 0.88
N ILE A 522 18.27 -10.20 -0.41
CA ILE A 522 19.20 -10.16 -1.55
C ILE A 522 19.54 -8.71 -1.90
N GLN A 523 18.54 -7.91 -2.30
CA GLN A 523 18.74 -6.63 -2.98
C GLN A 523 18.87 -5.47 -1.97
N GLY A 524 18.06 -5.45 -0.91
CA GLY A 524 18.12 -4.45 0.15
C GLY A 524 19.39 -4.55 0.99
N THR A 525 19.75 -5.78 1.40
CA THR A 525 21.03 -6.06 2.08
C THR A 525 22.22 -5.69 1.20
N GLY A 526 22.14 -5.99 -0.11
CA GLY A 526 23.18 -5.61 -1.06
C GLY A 526 23.33 -4.11 -1.24
N SER A 527 22.21 -3.39 -1.27
CA SER A 527 22.16 -1.92 -1.34
C SER A 527 22.76 -1.26 -0.09
N VAL A 528 22.35 -1.66 1.12
CA VAL A 528 22.87 -1.01 2.35
C VAL A 528 24.36 -1.31 2.54
N ALA A 529 24.82 -2.53 2.23
CA ALA A 529 26.25 -2.84 2.27
C ALA A 529 27.06 -2.06 1.21
N LEU A 530 26.51 -1.89 0.00
CA LEU A 530 27.12 -1.02 -1.01
C LEU A 530 27.20 0.44 -0.52
N ALA A 531 26.14 0.96 0.11
CA ALA A 531 26.12 2.33 0.63
C ALA A 531 27.23 2.58 1.65
N GLY A 532 27.35 1.72 2.66
CA GLY A 532 28.43 1.83 3.66
C GLY A 532 29.82 1.70 3.04
N LEU A 533 29.99 0.87 2.00
CA LEU A 533 31.26 0.73 1.29
C LEU A 533 31.60 2.00 0.49
N VAL A 534 30.63 2.60 -0.20
CA VAL A 534 30.79 3.89 -0.90
C VAL A 534 31.13 5.01 0.09
N SER A 535 30.47 5.05 1.27
CA SER A 535 30.86 5.95 2.36
C SER A 535 32.31 5.73 2.82
N ALA A 536 32.76 4.49 2.99
CA ALA A 536 34.13 4.20 3.37
C ALA A 536 35.14 4.63 2.30
N MET A 537 34.83 4.45 1.01
CA MET A 537 35.64 4.93 -0.10
C MET A 537 35.75 6.47 -0.13
N LYS A 538 34.63 7.18 0.07
CA LYS A 538 34.56 8.65 0.20
C LYS A 538 35.50 9.17 1.30
N VAL A 539 35.52 8.51 2.46
CA VAL A 539 36.38 8.89 3.60
C VAL A 539 37.86 8.58 3.34
N LYS A 540 38.15 7.36 2.87
CA LYS A 540 39.52 6.88 2.61
C LYS A 540 40.15 7.54 1.37
N LYS A 541 39.34 8.20 0.53
CA LYS A 541 39.72 8.78 -0.79
C LYS A 541 40.27 7.73 -1.76
N GLU A 542 39.80 6.50 -1.60
CA GLU A 542 40.06 5.36 -2.47
C GLU A 542 38.88 5.18 -3.43
N LYS A 543 39.07 4.44 -4.53
CA LYS A 543 37.98 4.05 -5.42
C LYS A 543 37.48 2.65 -5.11
N LEU A 544 36.21 2.40 -5.42
CA LEU A 544 35.65 1.05 -5.39
C LEU A 544 36.37 0.10 -6.36
N GLU A 545 36.80 0.59 -7.54
CA GLU A 545 37.52 -0.22 -8.53
C GLU A 545 38.91 -0.71 -8.08
N ASP A 546 39.52 -0.11 -7.06
CA ASP A 546 40.82 -0.57 -6.54
C ASP A 546 40.68 -1.68 -5.48
N GLN A 547 39.46 -1.91 -4.99
CA GLN A 547 39.19 -2.80 -3.86
C GLN A 547 39.22 -4.29 -4.21
N ARG A 548 39.47 -5.10 -3.17
CA ARG A 548 39.46 -6.56 -3.18
C ARG A 548 38.66 -7.02 -1.96
N ILE A 549 37.59 -7.77 -2.18
CA ILE A 549 36.53 -7.99 -1.20
C ILE A 549 36.43 -9.47 -0.86
N VAL A 550 36.45 -9.81 0.42
CA VAL A 550 36.40 -11.18 0.92
C VAL A 550 35.15 -11.39 1.76
N PHE A 551 34.34 -12.37 1.40
CA PHE A 551 33.12 -12.75 2.10
C PHE A 551 33.34 -13.99 2.97
N LEU A 552 33.07 -13.85 4.28
CA LEU A 552 32.83 -14.98 5.16
C LEU A 552 31.34 -15.36 5.03
N GLY A 553 31.07 -16.42 4.29
CA GLY A 553 29.74 -16.82 3.87
C GLY A 553 29.56 -16.81 2.35
N ALA A 554 28.64 -17.64 1.86
CA ALA A 554 28.24 -17.73 0.45
C ALA A 554 26.74 -18.10 0.34
N GLY A 555 25.92 -17.52 1.22
CA GLY A 555 24.46 -17.58 1.18
C GLY A 555 23.86 -16.42 0.37
N ALA A 556 22.53 -16.23 0.42
CA ALA A 556 21.84 -15.22 -0.38
C ALA A 556 22.38 -13.80 -0.14
N ALA A 557 22.46 -13.34 1.12
CA ALA A 557 22.99 -12.02 1.45
C ALA A 557 24.40 -11.79 0.89
N ALA A 558 25.34 -12.72 1.09
CA ALA A 558 26.72 -12.59 0.60
C ALA A 558 26.80 -12.50 -0.94
N VAL A 559 25.93 -13.22 -1.66
CA VAL A 559 25.88 -13.15 -3.12
C VAL A 559 25.16 -11.89 -3.60
N GLY A 560 24.03 -11.51 -3.00
CA GLY A 560 23.33 -10.25 -3.30
C GLY A 560 24.20 -9.01 -3.11
N ILE A 561 24.93 -8.92 -1.99
CA ILE A 561 25.93 -7.87 -1.76
C ILE A 561 27.01 -7.90 -2.86
N ALA A 562 27.55 -9.06 -3.19
CA ALA A 562 28.59 -9.17 -4.21
C ALA A 562 28.09 -8.94 -5.65
N ASP A 563 26.81 -9.13 -5.93
CA ASP A 563 26.17 -8.80 -7.22
C ASP A 563 25.88 -7.28 -7.29
N CYS A 564 25.35 -6.66 -6.23
CA CYS A 564 25.17 -5.20 -6.14
C CYS A 564 26.50 -4.44 -6.27
N ILE A 565 27.58 -4.89 -5.61
CA ILE A 565 28.90 -4.24 -5.73
C ILE A 565 29.53 -4.50 -7.10
N VAL A 566 29.29 -5.66 -7.74
CA VAL A 566 29.72 -5.88 -9.14
C VAL A 566 28.94 -4.96 -10.10
N ALA A 567 27.63 -4.78 -9.91
CA ALA A 567 26.84 -3.84 -10.70
C ALA A 567 27.36 -2.40 -10.55
N ALA A 568 27.71 -1.98 -9.33
CA ALA A 568 28.35 -0.69 -9.07
C ALA A 568 29.68 -0.55 -9.80
N MET A 569 30.58 -1.53 -9.70
CA MET A 569 31.87 -1.53 -10.41
C MET A 569 31.70 -1.47 -11.93
N ILE A 570 30.70 -2.18 -12.50
CA ILE A 570 30.42 -2.15 -13.95
C ILE A 570 29.89 -0.78 -14.37
N HIS A 571 28.95 -0.20 -13.61
CA HIS A 571 28.43 1.15 -13.86
C HIS A 571 29.56 2.19 -13.84
N ASP A 572 30.49 2.07 -12.89
CA ASP A 572 31.63 2.97 -12.74
C ASP A 572 32.76 2.70 -13.77
N GLY A 573 32.59 1.70 -14.66
CA GLY A 573 33.36 1.52 -15.90
C GLY A 573 34.08 0.18 -16.08
N LEU A 574 33.98 -0.77 -15.14
CA LEU A 574 34.71 -2.05 -15.23
C LEU A 574 34.02 -3.06 -16.15
N THR A 575 34.81 -3.96 -16.74
CA THR A 575 34.25 -5.16 -17.36
C THR A 575 33.60 -6.04 -16.29
N PRO A 576 32.52 -6.80 -16.59
CA PRO A 576 31.94 -7.76 -15.66
C PRO A 576 32.97 -8.79 -15.15
N GLU A 577 33.96 -9.12 -15.98
CA GLU A 577 35.04 -10.05 -15.67
C GLU A 577 36.03 -9.46 -14.67
N ASP A 578 36.46 -8.20 -14.86
CA ASP A 578 37.42 -7.53 -13.97
C ASP A 578 36.80 -7.07 -12.65
N ALA A 579 35.50 -6.76 -12.65
CA ALA A 579 34.72 -6.61 -11.43
C ALA A 579 34.68 -7.95 -10.66
N ARG A 580 34.25 -9.05 -11.29
CA ARG A 580 34.15 -10.38 -10.63
C ARG A 580 35.48 -10.91 -10.08
N LYS A 581 36.63 -10.60 -10.72
CA LYS A 581 37.98 -10.97 -10.23
C LYS A 581 38.35 -10.39 -8.86
N ARG A 582 37.59 -9.42 -8.34
CA ARG A 582 37.83 -8.75 -7.04
C ARG A 582 37.10 -9.38 -5.86
N PHE A 583 36.46 -10.53 -6.05
CA PHE A 583 35.59 -11.16 -5.04
C PHE A 583 36.08 -12.57 -4.67
N TRP A 584 36.28 -12.80 -3.37
CA TRP A 584 36.60 -14.11 -2.80
C TRP A 584 35.50 -14.51 -1.80
N PHE A 585 35.10 -15.79 -1.82
CA PHE A 585 34.08 -16.33 -0.91
C PHE A 585 34.62 -17.53 -0.15
N VAL A 586 34.35 -17.58 1.16
CA VAL A 586 34.63 -18.72 2.03
C VAL A 586 33.31 -19.22 2.60
N ASP A 587 33.03 -20.51 2.49
CA ASP A 587 31.91 -21.14 3.21
C ASP A 587 32.41 -22.22 4.18
N SER A 588 31.51 -23.01 4.76
CA SER A 588 31.83 -24.07 5.73
C SER A 588 32.76 -25.18 5.21
N LYS A 589 33.15 -25.15 3.92
CA LYS A 589 34.14 -26.02 3.30
C LYS A 589 35.37 -25.25 2.79
N GLY A 590 35.63 -24.06 3.34
CA GLY A 590 36.75 -23.19 2.97
C GLY A 590 36.50 -22.37 1.70
N LEU A 591 37.58 -21.88 1.10
CA LEU A 591 37.57 -21.00 -0.08
C LEU A 591 36.89 -21.64 -1.30
N VAL A 592 36.08 -20.87 -2.01
CA VAL A 592 35.42 -21.27 -3.26
C VAL A 592 36.37 -21.08 -4.45
N THR A 593 36.76 -22.17 -5.12
CA THR A 593 37.70 -22.18 -6.26
C THR A 593 37.30 -23.26 -7.28
N TRP A 594 37.81 -23.22 -8.53
CA TRP A 594 37.54 -24.31 -9.50
C TRP A 594 38.11 -25.67 -9.08
N LYS A 595 39.13 -25.70 -8.22
CA LYS A 595 39.82 -26.91 -7.77
C LYS A 595 39.08 -27.65 -6.63
N ARG A 596 37.97 -27.11 -6.15
CA ARG A 596 37.15 -27.68 -5.06
C ARG A 596 36.12 -28.66 -5.59
N GLY A 597 36.23 -29.93 -5.19
CA GLY A 597 35.31 -31.00 -5.60
C GLY A 597 33.93 -30.97 -4.91
N GLY A 598 32.99 -31.74 -5.47
CA GLY A 598 31.60 -31.87 -5.00
C GLY A 598 30.61 -30.94 -5.70
N LYS A 599 29.31 -31.12 -5.46
CA LYS A 599 28.25 -30.24 -6.01
C LYS A 599 28.36 -28.85 -5.36
N ILE A 600 28.75 -27.86 -6.16
CA ILE A 600 28.67 -26.44 -5.84
C ILE A 600 27.28 -25.97 -6.26
N GLN A 601 26.56 -25.24 -5.40
CA GLN A 601 25.24 -24.66 -5.70
C GLN A 601 25.36 -23.61 -6.82
N ASP A 602 24.36 -23.50 -7.70
CA ASP A 602 24.52 -22.79 -8.98
C ASP A 602 24.81 -21.29 -8.82
N HIS A 603 24.28 -20.63 -7.77
CA HIS A 603 24.59 -19.25 -7.42
C HIS A 603 26.06 -19.02 -7.01
N LYS A 604 26.82 -20.08 -6.73
CA LYS A 604 28.27 -20.04 -6.46
C LYS A 604 29.12 -20.43 -7.68
N VAL A 605 28.52 -20.90 -8.78
CA VAL A 605 29.26 -21.45 -9.94
C VAL A 605 29.91 -20.35 -10.78
N THR A 606 29.27 -19.18 -10.89
CA THR A 606 29.77 -18.00 -11.64
C THR A 606 30.90 -17.25 -10.94
N ARG A 607 31.26 -17.62 -9.70
CA ARG A 607 32.20 -16.91 -8.82
C ARG A 607 33.46 -17.71 -8.48
N ARG A 608 33.90 -18.63 -9.35
CA ARG A 608 35.08 -19.48 -9.17
C ARG A 608 36.37 -18.81 -9.67
N LEU A 609 37.47 -18.94 -8.93
CA LEU A 609 38.81 -18.40 -9.28
C LEU A 609 39.83 -19.51 -9.59
N GLU A 610 40.62 -19.36 -10.67
CA GLU A 610 41.41 -20.44 -11.30
C GLU A 610 42.36 -21.16 -10.33
N SER A 611 43.18 -20.39 -9.59
CA SER A 611 43.64 -20.77 -8.25
C SER A 611 44.43 -19.66 -7.57
N GLY A 612 44.46 -19.71 -6.24
CA GLY A 612 45.34 -18.89 -5.40
C GLY A 612 44.61 -17.71 -4.75
N LEU A 613 45.04 -17.39 -3.53
CA LEU A 613 44.87 -16.07 -2.94
C LEU A 613 46.08 -15.22 -3.37
N PRO A 614 45.91 -13.96 -3.82
CA PRO A 614 47.03 -13.03 -3.87
C PRO A 614 47.57 -12.81 -2.44
N ALA A 615 48.88 -12.64 -2.30
CA ALA A 615 49.61 -12.75 -1.04
C ALA A 615 49.43 -11.58 -0.03
N GLN A 616 48.23 -11.01 0.05
CA GLN A 616 47.90 -9.79 0.80
C GLN A 616 46.54 -9.86 1.51
N PHE A 617 45.90 -11.04 1.61
CA PHE A 617 44.54 -11.18 2.13
C PHE A 617 44.44 -12.15 3.30
N ALA A 618 43.61 -11.76 4.27
CA ALA A 618 43.41 -12.45 5.52
C ALA A 618 41.92 -12.73 5.76
N LEU A 619 41.67 -13.81 6.48
CA LEU A 619 40.35 -14.25 6.94
C LEU A 619 40.39 -14.26 8.47
N ILE A 620 39.25 -13.96 9.11
CA ILE A 620 39.16 -14.07 10.55
C ILE A 620 39.19 -15.55 10.93
N PHE A 621 40.32 -15.98 11.48
CA PHE A 621 40.45 -17.13 12.36
C PHE A 621 41.05 -16.65 13.69
N GLU A 622 40.94 -17.48 14.72
CA GLU A 622 41.26 -17.10 16.09
C GLU A 622 42.73 -16.61 16.24
N ASN A 623 42.89 -15.38 16.73
CA ASN A 623 44.12 -14.76 17.26
C ASN A 623 45.23 -14.29 16.29
N ASP A 624 45.14 -14.45 14.96
CA ASP A 624 46.15 -13.91 14.01
C ASP A 624 45.59 -12.83 13.06
N TRP A 625 45.94 -11.57 13.31
CA TRP A 625 45.33 -10.37 12.70
C TRP A 625 45.93 -9.94 11.34
N ALA A 626 46.15 -10.89 10.42
CA ALA A 626 46.84 -10.61 9.15
C ALA A 626 46.18 -9.55 8.22
N MET A 627 44.97 -9.06 8.54
CA MET A 627 44.34 -7.89 7.88
C MET A 627 45.15 -6.61 8.10
N CYS A 628 45.38 -6.19 9.34
CA CYS A 628 45.99 -4.88 9.63
C CYS A 628 47.48 -4.81 9.21
N ALA A 629 48.12 -5.97 9.03
CA ALA A 629 49.46 -6.09 8.45
C ALA A 629 49.50 -5.80 6.93
N ASN A 630 48.37 -5.89 6.22
CA ASN A 630 48.27 -5.68 4.77
C ASN A 630 47.38 -4.48 4.38
N CYS A 631 46.49 -4.04 5.27
CA CYS A 631 45.57 -2.92 5.06
C CYS A 631 45.56 -2.03 6.33
N PRO A 632 46.17 -0.82 6.31
CA PRO A 632 46.30 0.01 7.52
C PRO A 632 44.98 0.53 8.09
N GLU A 633 43.98 0.76 7.23
CA GLU A 633 42.62 1.18 7.58
C GLU A 633 41.61 0.24 6.91
N PRO A 634 41.33 -0.93 7.50
CA PRO A 634 40.46 -1.93 6.90
C PRO A 634 38.98 -1.59 7.10
N VAL A 635 38.15 -1.90 6.10
CA VAL A 635 36.69 -1.81 6.20
C VAL A 635 36.16 -3.20 6.60
N ILE A 636 35.45 -3.30 7.72
CA ILE A 636 35.05 -4.59 8.31
C ILE A 636 33.55 -4.58 8.64
N PHE A 637 32.78 -5.44 7.97
CA PHE A 637 31.32 -5.50 8.06
C PHE A 637 30.90 -6.84 8.69
N ALA A 638 30.35 -6.78 9.91
CA ALA A 638 29.80 -7.94 10.64
C ALA A 638 28.26 -7.90 10.59
N LEU A 639 27.70 -8.32 9.46
CA LEU A 639 26.29 -8.12 9.12
C LEU A 639 25.34 -9.20 9.64
N SER A 640 25.83 -10.29 10.24
CA SER A 640 24.97 -11.38 10.71
C SER A 640 24.08 -10.96 11.90
N ASN A 641 22.82 -11.41 11.86
CA ASN A 641 21.75 -11.04 12.79
C ASN A 641 21.10 -12.29 13.42
N PRO A 642 20.58 -12.22 14.67
CA PRO A 642 20.70 -11.12 15.64
C PRO A 642 22.10 -11.08 16.30
N THR A 643 22.31 -10.18 17.27
CA THR A 643 23.61 -9.90 17.91
C THR A 643 24.46 -11.14 18.29
N PRO A 644 23.90 -12.24 18.87
CA PRO A 644 24.67 -13.47 19.16
C PRO A 644 25.09 -14.30 17.94
N LYS A 645 24.81 -13.83 16.72
CA LYS A 645 25.24 -14.41 15.43
C LYS A 645 26.22 -13.52 14.67
N ALA A 646 26.50 -12.30 15.14
CA ALA A 646 27.45 -11.39 14.51
C ALA A 646 28.86 -12.02 14.46
N GLU A 647 29.58 -11.76 13.37
CA GLU A 647 30.89 -12.37 13.06
C GLU A 647 31.98 -11.98 14.07
N ALA A 648 31.88 -10.77 14.62
CA ALA A 648 32.65 -10.26 15.76
C ALA A 648 31.92 -9.05 16.38
N THR A 649 32.21 -8.70 17.63
CA THR A 649 31.69 -7.47 18.24
C THR A 649 32.50 -6.24 17.84
N PRO A 650 31.94 -5.01 17.90
CA PRO A 650 32.72 -3.79 17.70
C PRO A 650 33.91 -3.68 18.68
N GLU A 651 33.75 -4.11 19.92
CA GLU A 651 34.84 -4.12 20.91
C GLU A 651 36.01 -4.98 20.44
N GLN A 652 35.74 -6.19 19.94
CA GLN A 652 36.75 -7.06 19.33
C GLN A 652 37.39 -6.39 18.12
N LEU A 653 36.58 -5.91 17.16
CA LEU A 653 37.07 -5.35 15.90
C LEU A 653 37.91 -4.08 16.09
N TYR A 654 37.48 -3.14 16.94
CA TYR A 654 38.27 -1.95 17.25
C TYR A 654 39.51 -2.28 18.11
N THR A 655 39.47 -3.30 18.97
CA THR A 655 40.67 -3.76 19.70
C THR A 655 41.71 -4.38 18.76
N TRP A 656 41.31 -5.34 17.92
CA TRP A 656 42.19 -6.04 16.97
C TRP A 656 42.78 -5.13 15.87
N THR A 657 42.23 -3.93 15.69
CA THR A 657 42.64 -2.96 14.67
C THR A 657 43.23 -1.68 15.25
N GLU A 658 43.44 -1.62 16.57
CA GLU A 658 43.90 -0.42 17.30
C GLU A 658 43.02 0.83 17.04
N GLY A 659 41.74 0.63 16.73
CA GLY A 659 40.79 1.68 16.37
C GLY A 659 40.90 2.22 14.93
N LYS A 660 41.65 1.55 14.04
CA LYS A 660 41.88 1.96 12.64
C LYS A 660 40.84 1.42 11.66
N ALA A 661 40.03 0.44 12.06
CA ALA A 661 39.00 -0.13 11.19
C ALA A 661 37.76 0.75 11.08
N TRP A 662 37.18 0.78 9.88
CA TRP A 662 35.83 1.28 9.64
C TRP A 662 34.85 0.12 9.83
N VAL A 663 34.17 0.10 10.99
CA VAL A 663 33.33 -1.02 11.44
C VAL A 663 31.85 -0.76 11.17
N CYS A 664 31.19 -1.73 10.54
CA CYS A 664 29.76 -1.81 10.34
C CYS A 664 29.21 -3.09 10.98
N THR A 665 28.03 -3.04 11.58
CA THR A 665 27.33 -4.23 12.12
C THR A 665 25.89 -4.35 11.59
N GLY A 666 25.37 -5.57 11.48
CA GLY A 666 23.96 -5.80 11.12
C GLY A 666 23.01 -5.52 12.29
N SER A 667 23.39 -5.98 13.48
CA SER A 667 22.68 -5.75 14.75
C SER A 667 23.18 -4.48 15.45
N PRO A 668 22.36 -3.85 16.31
CA PRO A 668 22.78 -2.70 17.10
C PRO A 668 23.77 -3.10 18.19
N PHE A 669 24.76 -2.25 18.42
CA PHE A 669 25.72 -2.33 19.53
C PHE A 669 25.91 -0.94 20.14
N GLY A 670 26.13 -0.88 21.46
CA GLY A 670 26.48 0.37 22.13
C GLY A 670 27.91 0.85 21.80
N PRO A 671 28.25 2.09 22.19
CA PRO A 671 29.58 2.64 21.97
C PRO A 671 30.62 1.93 22.83
N VAL A 672 31.82 1.73 22.28
CA VAL A 672 32.95 1.07 22.95
C VAL A 672 34.12 2.04 23.12
N THR A 673 34.89 1.93 24.20
CA THR A 673 36.01 2.84 24.49
C THR A 673 37.33 2.09 24.40
N ILE A 674 38.11 2.38 23.36
CA ILE A 674 39.44 1.78 23.13
C ILE A 674 40.50 2.87 23.33
N ASN A 675 41.47 2.61 24.21
CA ASN A 675 42.58 3.52 24.53
C ASN A 675 42.13 4.96 24.89
N GLY A 676 41.00 5.09 25.58
CA GLY A 676 40.42 6.38 26.01
C GLY A 676 39.64 7.14 24.94
N LYS A 677 39.56 6.64 23.71
CA LYS A 677 38.69 7.17 22.65
C LYS A 677 37.42 6.31 22.52
N ALA A 678 36.27 6.97 22.45
CA ALA A 678 35.00 6.31 22.15
C ALA A 678 34.85 6.05 20.64
N TYR A 679 34.23 4.92 20.31
CA TYR A 679 33.91 4.49 18.95
C TYR A 679 32.47 3.98 18.91
N GLN A 680 31.71 4.36 17.87
CA GLN A 680 30.39 3.81 17.59
C GLN A 680 30.43 3.12 16.23
N ALA A 681 30.16 1.80 16.21
CA ALA A 681 29.96 1.09 14.96
C ALA A 681 28.66 1.57 14.28
N GLY A 682 28.70 1.77 12.97
CA GLY A 682 27.51 2.06 12.17
C GLY A 682 26.66 0.80 11.98
N GLN A 683 25.33 0.94 11.96
CA GLN A 683 24.44 -0.20 11.70
C GLN A 683 24.04 -0.25 10.22
N GLY A 684 24.55 -1.22 9.47
CA GLY A 684 24.19 -1.48 8.07
C GLY A 684 22.87 -2.23 7.98
N ASN A 685 21.77 -1.55 8.32
CA ASN A 685 20.44 -2.14 8.38
C ASN A 685 19.60 -1.75 7.16
N ASN A 686 18.96 -2.74 6.51
CA ASN A 686 18.14 -2.58 5.31
C ASN A 686 17.02 -1.53 5.45
N MET A 687 16.61 -1.17 6.68
CA MET A 687 15.66 -0.08 6.94
C MET A 687 16.07 1.28 6.34
N TYR A 688 17.35 1.50 6.02
CA TYR A 688 17.78 2.71 5.29
C TYR A 688 17.44 2.67 3.79
N ILE A 689 17.06 1.51 3.23
CA ILE A 689 16.84 1.32 1.79
C ILE A 689 15.38 0.99 1.48
N PHE A 690 14.84 -0.10 2.05
CA PHE A 690 13.54 -0.61 1.62
C PHE A 690 12.37 0.39 1.74
N PRO A 691 12.32 1.28 2.77
CA PRO A 691 11.23 2.26 2.86
C PRO A 691 11.21 3.23 1.68
N GLY A 692 12.38 3.77 1.29
CA GLY A 692 12.50 4.67 0.14
C GLY A 692 12.28 3.98 -1.20
N VAL A 693 12.83 2.77 -1.40
CA VAL A 693 12.65 2.00 -2.65
C VAL A 693 11.19 1.58 -2.84
N GLY A 694 10.51 1.14 -1.77
CA GLY A 694 9.09 0.80 -1.84
C GLY A 694 8.20 2.02 -2.06
N LEU A 695 8.49 3.15 -1.40
CA LEU A 695 7.80 4.42 -1.64
C LEU A 695 7.96 4.86 -3.10
N ALA A 696 9.14 4.73 -3.69
CA ALA A 696 9.39 5.01 -5.11
C ALA A 696 8.49 4.17 -6.02
N GLY A 697 8.47 2.85 -5.80
CA GLY A 697 7.67 1.90 -6.59
C GLY A 697 6.17 2.18 -6.55
N ILE A 698 5.66 2.59 -5.39
CA ILE A 698 4.24 2.90 -5.15
C ILE A 698 3.87 4.27 -5.75
N VAL A 699 4.60 5.33 -5.39
CA VAL A 699 4.30 6.71 -5.80
C VAL A 699 4.53 6.89 -7.30
N GLY A 700 5.64 6.37 -7.83
CA GLY A 700 5.95 6.37 -9.26
C GLY A 700 5.19 5.32 -10.08
N LYS A 701 4.43 4.44 -9.42
CA LYS A 701 3.69 3.31 -10.01
C LYS A 701 4.55 2.51 -10.98
N PHE A 702 5.68 1.97 -10.50
CA PHE A 702 6.63 1.28 -11.37
C PHE A 702 6.05 -0.03 -11.92
N LYS A 703 6.51 -0.45 -13.10
CA LYS A 703 6.18 -1.77 -13.68
C LYS A 703 6.87 -2.93 -12.95
N CYS A 704 8.10 -2.68 -12.50
CA CYS A 704 9.04 -3.61 -11.88
C CYS A 704 10.10 -2.82 -11.09
N ILE A 705 10.97 -3.49 -10.32
CA ILE A 705 12.11 -2.86 -9.64
C ILE A 705 13.41 -3.53 -10.10
N PRO A 706 14.18 -2.91 -11.03
CA PRO A 706 15.46 -3.46 -11.47
C PRO A 706 16.56 -3.24 -10.42
N ASP A 707 17.62 -4.05 -10.48
CA ASP A 707 18.77 -3.99 -9.55
C ASP A 707 19.48 -2.62 -9.52
N SER A 708 19.37 -1.82 -10.58
CA SER A 708 19.92 -0.46 -10.65
C SER A 708 19.27 0.49 -9.63
N MET A 709 18.00 0.30 -9.28
CA MET A 709 17.33 1.06 -8.21
C MET A 709 18.05 0.89 -6.87
N PHE A 710 18.61 -0.30 -6.61
CA PHE A 710 19.35 -0.60 -5.40
C PHE A 710 20.77 -0.02 -5.42
N TYR A 711 21.37 0.22 -6.58
CA TYR A 711 22.58 1.04 -6.73
C TYR A 711 22.29 2.52 -6.47
N THR A 712 21.21 3.06 -7.05
CA THR A 712 20.78 4.46 -6.86
C THR A 712 20.41 4.76 -5.40
N ALA A 713 19.65 3.87 -4.74
CA ALA A 713 19.35 3.99 -3.32
C ALA A 713 20.61 3.94 -2.44
N ALA A 714 21.55 3.02 -2.74
CA ALA A 714 22.81 2.91 -2.02
C ALA A 714 23.67 4.18 -2.13
N ARG A 715 23.76 4.74 -3.34
CA ARG A 715 24.48 5.99 -3.59
C ARG A 715 23.83 7.18 -2.91
N THR A 716 22.51 7.33 -3.03
CA THR A 716 21.77 8.43 -2.39
C THR A 716 21.97 8.41 -0.87
N LEU A 717 21.96 7.22 -0.25
CA LEU A 717 22.26 7.04 1.17
C LEU A 717 23.70 7.47 1.52
N ALA A 718 24.71 7.03 0.76
CA ALA A 718 26.12 7.37 0.98
C ALA A 718 26.46 8.86 0.72
N GLU A 719 25.76 9.48 -0.24
CA GLU A 719 25.87 10.90 -0.53
C GLU A 719 25.32 11.76 0.64
N ARG A 720 24.33 11.26 1.39
CA ARG A 720 23.75 11.92 2.58
C ARG A 720 24.49 11.69 3.91
N VAL A 721 25.58 10.91 3.91
CA VAL A 721 26.50 10.77 5.07
C VAL A 721 27.35 12.03 5.22
N THR A 722 27.23 12.68 6.38
CA THR A 722 27.88 13.96 6.70
C THR A 722 29.24 13.78 7.37
N ASP A 723 30.06 14.82 7.37
CA ASP A 723 31.32 14.84 8.13
C ASP A 723 31.08 14.68 9.65
N GLU A 724 29.88 15.04 10.15
CA GLU A 724 29.50 14.77 11.54
C GLU A 724 29.33 13.26 11.78
N ASP A 725 28.60 12.54 10.90
CA ASP A 725 28.44 11.09 11.00
C ASP A 725 29.81 10.38 10.94
N ILE A 726 30.69 10.80 10.01
CA ILE A 726 32.06 10.28 9.88
C ILE A 726 32.90 10.56 11.13
N SER A 727 32.78 11.73 11.76
CA SER A 727 33.55 12.06 12.97
C SER A 727 33.16 11.21 14.20
N HIS A 728 31.96 10.63 14.22
CA HIS A 728 31.53 9.65 15.21
C HIS A 728 31.93 8.20 14.86
N GLY A 729 32.51 7.97 13.67
CA GLY A 729 32.96 6.67 13.19
C GLY A 729 31.92 5.89 12.37
N THR A 730 30.75 6.46 12.07
CA THR A 730 29.64 5.75 11.42
C THR A 730 29.59 5.99 9.91
N LEU A 731 29.56 4.91 9.12
CA LEU A 731 29.48 4.92 7.65
C LEU A 731 28.07 5.19 7.09
N TYR A 732 27.10 5.51 7.95
CA TYR A 732 25.68 5.73 7.64
C TYR A 732 25.20 6.96 8.40
N PRO A 733 24.16 7.68 7.92
CA PRO A 733 23.64 8.83 8.62
C PRO A 733 22.87 8.43 9.87
N ARG A 734 22.74 9.34 10.86
CA ARG A 734 21.92 9.13 12.06
C ARG A 734 20.47 8.72 11.74
N LEU A 735 19.97 7.69 12.44
CA LEU A 735 18.62 7.14 12.29
C LEU A 735 17.49 8.17 12.49
N THR A 736 17.72 9.26 13.23
CA THR A 736 16.73 10.35 13.38
C THR A 736 16.41 11.06 12.05
N ARG A 737 17.23 10.91 11.02
CA ARG A 737 16.99 11.41 9.65
C ARG A 737 16.28 10.41 8.74
N ILE A 738 15.87 9.23 9.22
CA ILE A 738 15.39 8.12 8.36
C ILE A 738 14.27 8.51 7.38
N ARG A 739 13.41 9.47 7.74
CA ARG A 739 12.31 9.97 6.89
C ARG A 739 12.74 10.97 5.83
N GLU A 740 13.79 11.75 6.08
CA GLU A 740 14.50 12.55 5.07
C GLU A 740 15.15 11.61 4.06
N LEU A 741 15.94 10.64 4.55
CA LEU A 741 16.68 9.68 3.72
C LEU A 741 15.75 8.81 2.85
N SER A 742 14.60 8.39 3.40
CA SER A 742 13.61 7.60 2.64
C SER A 742 12.94 8.42 1.54
N HIS A 743 12.68 9.71 1.76
CA HIS A 743 12.20 10.64 0.73
C HIS A 743 13.27 10.88 -0.34
N ASP A 744 14.51 11.16 0.06
CA ASP A 744 15.63 11.37 -0.87
C ASP A 744 15.83 10.18 -1.81
N ILE A 745 15.85 8.95 -1.25
CA ILE A 745 15.96 7.70 -2.01
C ILE A 745 14.76 7.52 -2.93
N ALA A 746 13.54 7.77 -2.44
CA ALA A 746 12.34 7.62 -3.26
C ALA A 746 12.35 8.55 -4.48
N VAL A 747 12.72 9.81 -4.25
CA VAL A 747 12.89 10.83 -5.30
C VAL A 747 13.98 10.45 -6.29
N ALA A 748 15.13 9.92 -5.83
CA ALA A 748 16.21 9.47 -6.71
C ALA A 748 15.80 8.27 -7.58
N CYS A 749 15.17 7.26 -6.99
CA CYS A 749 14.64 6.10 -7.72
C CYS A 749 13.52 6.47 -8.71
N ILE A 750 12.65 7.42 -8.38
CA ILE A 750 11.63 7.91 -9.34
C ILE A 750 12.30 8.68 -10.51
N LYS A 751 13.37 9.46 -10.25
CA LYS A 751 14.14 10.14 -11.30
C LYS A 751 14.74 9.12 -12.29
N GLU A 752 15.38 8.05 -11.81
CA GLU A 752 15.87 6.93 -12.63
C GLU A 752 14.72 6.19 -13.36
N ALA A 753 13.59 5.96 -12.69
CA ALA A 753 12.47 5.22 -13.27
C ALA A 753 11.79 5.93 -14.46
N PHE A 754 11.90 7.26 -14.55
CA PHE A 754 11.54 8.01 -15.76
C PHE A 754 12.55 7.81 -16.89
N GLU A 755 13.84 7.71 -16.59
CA GLU A 755 14.91 7.50 -17.58
C GLU A 755 14.88 6.07 -18.16
N LEU A 756 14.53 5.08 -17.33
CA LEU A 756 14.27 3.70 -17.73
C LEU A 756 12.88 3.48 -18.36
N GLY A 757 11.98 4.47 -18.32
CA GLY A 757 10.62 4.36 -18.87
C GLY A 757 9.71 3.36 -18.13
N ILE A 758 9.98 3.07 -16.85
CA ILE A 758 9.23 2.11 -16.03
C ILE A 758 8.25 2.75 -15.03
N ALA A 759 8.37 4.06 -14.76
CA ALA A 759 7.34 4.81 -14.04
C ALA A 759 6.03 4.90 -14.86
N CYS A 760 4.87 4.81 -14.19
CA CYS A 760 3.54 4.88 -14.83
C CYS A 760 2.70 6.07 -14.34
N ILE A 761 3.35 7.13 -13.88
CA ILE A 761 2.75 8.44 -13.61
C ILE A 761 3.16 9.45 -14.69
N GLU A 762 2.38 10.52 -14.86
CA GLU A 762 2.86 11.71 -15.56
C GLU A 762 3.99 12.37 -14.75
N ARG A 763 5.02 12.90 -15.42
CA ARG A 763 6.20 13.45 -14.75
C ARG A 763 5.86 14.76 -14.03
N PRO A 764 5.93 14.84 -12.69
CA PRO A 764 5.60 16.07 -11.97
C PRO A 764 6.55 17.21 -12.35
N ALA A 765 6.02 18.44 -12.40
CA ALA A 765 6.83 19.64 -12.63
C ALA A 765 7.79 19.91 -11.45
N ASP A 766 7.42 19.47 -10.26
CA ASP A 766 8.22 19.45 -9.04
C ASP A 766 7.98 18.06 -8.39
N LEU A 767 8.98 17.20 -8.44
CA LEU A 767 8.91 15.81 -7.96
C LEU A 767 9.27 15.69 -6.47
N ASP A 768 10.07 16.62 -5.94
CA ASP A 768 10.47 16.60 -4.54
C ASP A 768 9.30 17.06 -3.63
N LYS A 769 8.31 17.76 -4.21
CA LYS A 769 7.04 18.19 -3.60
C LYS A 769 5.83 17.24 -3.83
N PHE A 770 5.95 16.27 -4.74
CA PHE A 770 4.85 15.39 -5.18
C PHE A 770 4.68 14.16 -4.28
#